data_AF-A0A1Y1N4Z3-F1
#
_entry.id   AF-A0A1Y1N4Z3-F1
#
_cell.length_a   1.000
_cell.length_b   1.000
_cell.length_c   1.000
_cell.angle_alpha   90.00
_cell.angle_beta   90.00
_cell.angle_gamma   90.00
#
_symmetry.space_group_name_H-M   'P 1'
#
loop_
_entity.id
_entity.type
_entity.pdbx_description
1 polymer ?
#
loop_
_entity_poly.entity_id
_entity_poly.type
_entity_poly.pdbx_seq_one_letter_code
_entity_poly.pdbx_strand_id
1 'polypeptide(L)'
;MNIKTFIVPEILAYLKNVATLTEKVVVVSIIGKSAYNANLKVKSLCRMFSEDNISSRDHTIEGYYDPVDHIIYLHVHSLLDTDALIKHYDDIVKRCQEEGKNDDFLTVYNEIKSTFAQMLLVLFYVSHIVVLSHPSSSFDVNYIQYFKAIDQLRQKLSGQISDCLREIDGISLDWINNCRPCTPRLLFYFERCPKGVTNIKKLEHDIEDRIYHILRKIRIISSTNTSSLFAIPPNEEFVYMSEEEQVDRLGHAVRSLILGCQPGAMLQVEVPYCSQPDIGRSFKSFLQVHIQHARSKGFDDNVTSSRHSQQLPAYFELPSLQHWAEACEEVYKVVMKQETMASLSTDTRFSEQRCLKVLPLALARYQESVAIHYTRAAHEARLALALAFFAAQARGPLFHQYSAQLVADCTAYWETGRQSCEVASLTGNPCTLPKHSSDQEHCNTVRYIAVCDCGRKQGTRDDPYTPKQANFTFYNQLGKECTCHAAQRHFFPVFQPSIKEYTAATLTENDDAVLSDERGDLTPDLDRSLVRQASTTEYLPGMLTLSSPPGLLPCYSSWSLVYLGPSSLYSHNLGLSESHHPGFVNSTNYLLPWDVTVYSKGRTSWPQLSKHSSRGRRPRASNSMPQFTVKVFIGVEYECPRGHRFMLAAPDKVLRAAPGSIVKDTGHKIAESDMPLYFPCPCRQSKPLTAQLMRLHVVTPKSLVHCTLNPKVQPAQGAPIFVPSVEGPTVLSQSAYWVMRLPYAYVSDKESYPENISARLLSGVFGVSEVE
;
A
#
# COMPACT_ATOMS: atom_id res chain seq x y z
N MET A 1 22.07 -42.16 -33.08
CA MET A 1 22.14 -40.69 -33.13
C MET A 1 22.25 -40.28 -34.59
N ASN A 2 21.33 -39.45 -35.09
CA ASN A 2 21.38 -38.95 -36.46
C ASN A 2 22.59 -38.03 -36.63
N ILE A 3 23.66 -38.51 -37.28
CA ILE A 3 24.93 -37.79 -37.52
C ILE A 3 24.76 -36.66 -38.58
N LYS A 4 23.53 -36.21 -38.87
CA LYS A 4 23.23 -35.29 -40.00
C LYS A 4 22.71 -33.92 -39.59
N THR A 5 22.31 -33.75 -38.33
CA THR A 5 21.70 -32.51 -37.81
C THR A 5 22.63 -31.80 -36.83
N PHE A 6 22.61 -30.47 -36.81
CA PHE A 6 23.37 -29.62 -35.90
C PHE A 6 22.51 -28.42 -35.45
N ILE A 7 22.98 -27.68 -34.44
CA ILE A 7 22.33 -26.45 -33.96
C ILE A 7 23.32 -25.29 -34.15
N VAL A 8 22.90 -24.18 -34.75
CA VAL A 8 23.75 -22.97 -34.87
C VAL A 8 23.79 -22.26 -33.50
N PRO A 9 24.97 -21.86 -32.99
CA PRO A 9 26.27 -21.78 -33.67
C PRO A 9 27.21 -22.98 -33.47
N GLU A 10 26.78 -24.07 -32.86
CA GLU A 10 27.62 -25.25 -32.49
C GLU A 10 28.06 -26.11 -33.71
N ILE A 11 28.17 -25.50 -34.89
CA ILE A 11 28.45 -26.18 -36.15
C ILE A 11 29.90 -26.63 -36.27
N LEU A 12 30.86 -25.87 -35.76
CA LEU A 12 32.28 -26.24 -35.84
C LEU A 12 32.57 -27.54 -35.07
N ALA A 13 31.83 -27.80 -33.99
CA ALA A 13 31.90 -29.07 -33.26
C ALA A 13 31.34 -30.24 -34.09
N TYR A 14 30.28 -30.00 -34.87
CA TYR A 14 29.71 -30.98 -35.79
C TYR A 14 30.68 -31.31 -36.94
N LEU A 15 31.33 -30.30 -37.52
CA LEU A 15 32.26 -30.46 -38.65
C LEU A 15 33.47 -31.35 -38.34
N LYS A 16 33.91 -31.44 -37.08
CA LYS A 16 34.98 -32.37 -36.67
C LYS A 16 34.67 -33.85 -36.96
N ASN A 17 33.39 -34.19 -37.13
CA ASN A 17 32.92 -35.54 -37.41
C ASN A 17 32.65 -35.81 -38.91
N VAL A 18 32.86 -34.83 -39.79
CA VAL A 18 32.57 -34.92 -41.23
C VAL A 18 33.88 -34.96 -42.02
N ALA A 19 34.04 -35.98 -42.88
CA ALA A 19 35.30 -36.24 -43.59
C ALA A 19 35.57 -35.32 -44.80
N THR A 20 34.55 -34.63 -45.34
CA THR A 20 34.65 -33.78 -46.53
C THR A 20 34.29 -32.32 -46.21
N LEU A 21 35.32 -31.50 -45.97
CA LEU A 21 35.17 -30.08 -45.55
C LEU A 21 35.38 -29.06 -46.69
N THR A 22 35.92 -29.51 -47.83
CA THR A 22 36.33 -28.64 -48.96
C THR A 22 35.26 -28.50 -50.05
N GLU A 23 34.15 -29.22 -49.94
CA GLU A 23 33.08 -29.22 -50.95
C GLU A 23 32.29 -27.91 -50.91
N LYS A 24 31.90 -27.42 -52.10
CA LYS A 24 31.11 -26.19 -52.26
C LYS A 24 29.64 -26.48 -51.97
N VAL A 25 29.03 -25.68 -51.11
CA VAL A 25 27.67 -25.91 -50.60
C VAL A 25 26.69 -24.82 -51.02
N VAL A 26 25.42 -25.21 -51.18
CA VAL A 26 24.31 -24.26 -51.31
C VAL A 26 23.52 -24.26 -50.01
N VAL A 27 23.11 -23.07 -49.57
CA VAL A 27 22.48 -22.88 -48.26
C VAL A 27 21.04 -22.43 -48.47
N VAL A 28 20.10 -23.24 -47.98
CA VAL A 28 18.66 -23.01 -48.04
C VAL A 28 18.12 -22.84 -46.62
N SER A 29 17.55 -21.68 -46.34
CA SER A 29 16.99 -21.38 -45.02
C SER A 29 15.47 -21.33 -45.05
N ILE A 30 14.85 -21.87 -44.03
CA ILE A 30 13.40 -21.95 -43.85
C ILE A 30 13.05 -21.09 -42.64
N ILE A 31 12.31 -20.02 -42.92
CA ILE A 31 11.83 -19.05 -41.96
C ILE A 31 10.31 -18.99 -42.04
N GLY A 32 9.64 -18.42 -41.04
CA GLY A 32 8.18 -18.28 -41.11
C GLY A 32 7.48 -18.60 -39.81
N LYS A 33 6.23 -19.03 -39.94
CA LYS A 33 5.38 -19.53 -38.86
C LYS A 33 4.87 -20.91 -39.26
N SER A 34 4.61 -21.78 -38.29
CA SER A 34 3.94 -23.07 -38.51
C SER A 34 2.55 -23.12 -37.88
N ALA A 35 1.64 -23.87 -38.50
CA ALA A 35 0.34 -24.19 -37.91
C ALA A 35 0.48 -25.20 -36.75
N TYR A 36 -0.55 -25.27 -35.90
CA TYR A 36 -0.66 -26.31 -34.87
C TYR A 36 -0.56 -27.71 -35.48
N ASN A 37 0.20 -28.59 -34.82
CA ASN A 37 0.51 -29.96 -35.26
C ASN A 37 1.23 -30.08 -36.61
N ALA A 38 1.77 -28.99 -37.16
CA ALA A 38 2.58 -29.07 -38.37
C ALA A 38 4.00 -29.57 -38.08
N ASN A 39 4.51 -29.39 -36.85
CA ASN A 39 5.87 -29.68 -36.35
C ASN A 39 7.02 -28.98 -37.12
N LEU A 40 6.88 -28.81 -38.44
CA LEU A 40 7.84 -28.20 -39.35
C LEU A 40 7.13 -27.25 -40.31
N LYS A 41 7.84 -26.19 -40.73
CA LYS A 41 7.32 -25.15 -41.63
C LYS A 41 7.12 -25.62 -43.06
N VAL A 42 7.79 -26.69 -43.48
CA VAL A 42 7.68 -27.27 -44.82
C VAL A 42 7.55 -28.79 -44.68
N LYS A 43 6.34 -29.29 -44.91
CA LYS A 43 5.99 -30.72 -44.68
C LYS A 43 6.81 -31.69 -45.53
N SER A 44 7.12 -31.33 -46.78
CA SER A 44 7.91 -32.17 -47.67
C SER A 44 9.35 -32.40 -47.20
N LEU A 45 9.82 -31.61 -46.23
CA LEU A 45 11.15 -31.71 -45.63
C LEU A 45 11.13 -32.43 -44.26
N CYS A 46 9.98 -33.01 -43.86
CA CYS A 46 9.79 -33.70 -42.56
C CYS A 46 10.80 -34.81 -42.24
N ARG A 47 11.42 -35.43 -43.25
CA ARG A 47 12.39 -36.52 -43.02
C ARG A 47 13.80 -36.03 -42.61
N MET A 48 14.06 -34.73 -42.69
CA MET A 48 15.39 -34.15 -42.48
C MET A 48 15.64 -33.67 -41.04
N PHE A 49 14.59 -33.31 -40.31
CA PHE A 49 14.67 -32.71 -38.97
C PHE A 49 14.02 -33.64 -37.93
N SER A 50 14.63 -33.79 -36.76
CA SER A 50 14.16 -34.72 -35.72
C SER A 50 13.27 -34.02 -34.70
N GLU A 51 12.15 -34.66 -34.32
CA GLU A 51 11.17 -34.10 -33.36
C GLU A 51 11.70 -33.97 -31.92
N ASP A 52 12.74 -34.73 -31.55
CA ASP A 52 13.18 -34.90 -30.16
C ASP A 52 14.11 -33.78 -29.62
N ASN A 53 14.78 -33.02 -30.49
CA ASN A 53 15.82 -32.04 -30.08
C ASN A 53 15.29 -30.63 -29.77
N ILE A 54 13.98 -30.39 -29.93
CA ILE A 54 13.36 -29.05 -29.82
C ILE A 54 13.09 -28.66 -28.34
N SER A 55 13.45 -29.51 -27.37
CA SER A 55 12.91 -29.46 -26.01
C SER A 55 13.53 -28.45 -25.04
N SER A 56 14.62 -27.76 -25.37
CA SER A 56 15.39 -27.01 -24.35
C SER A 56 15.63 -25.51 -24.58
N ARG A 57 15.28 -24.93 -25.74
CA ARG A 57 15.60 -23.51 -26.03
C ARG A 57 14.42 -22.82 -26.75
N ASP A 58 14.06 -21.62 -26.30
CA ASP A 58 12.96 -20.79 -26.84
C ASP A 58 13.10 -20.48 -28.34
N HIS A 59 14.35 -20.40 -28.81
CA HIS A 59 14.74 -19.94 -30.13
C HIS A 59 15.97 -20.70 -30.60
N THR A 60 15.86 -21.45 -31.70
CA THR A 60 17.00 -22.23 -32.23
C THR A 60 16.98 -22.27 -33.75
N ILE A 61 18.17 -22.30 -34.35
CA ILE A 61 18.33 -22.60 -35.78
C ILE A 61 18.86 -24.04 -35.86
N GLU A 62 18.01 -24.96 -36.30
CA GLU A 62 18.38 -26.35 -36.57
C GLU A 62 18.92 -26.45 -37.99
N GLY A 63 20.11 -27.03 -38.15
CA GLY A 63 20.74 -27.27 -39.43
C GLY A 63 20.77 -28.74 -39.79
N TYR A 64 20.59 -29.05 -41.08
CA TYR A 64 20.76 -30.37 -41.66
C TYR A 64 21.70 -30.27 -42.86
N TYR A 65 22.79 -31.04 -42.85
CA TYR A 65 23.70 -31.13 -44.00
C TYR A 65 23.37 -32.38 -44.82
N ASP A 66 23.03 -32.18 -46.09
CA ASP A 66 22.92 -33.25 -47.06
C ASP A 66 24.26 -33.45 -47.79
N PRO A 67 25.03 -34.51 -47.46
CA PRO A 67 26.33 -34.76 -48.10
C PRO A 67 26.19 -35.26 -49.53
N VAL A 68 25.04 -35.79 -49.94
CA VAL A 68 24.82 -36.32 -51.29
C VAL A 68 24.59 -35.17 -52.26
N ASP A 69 23.69 -34.28 -51.86
CA ASP A 69 23.33 -33.13 -52.67
C ASP A 69 24.19 -31.91 -52.36
N HIS A 70 25.11 -31.91 -51.38
CA HIS A 70 25.89 -30.76 -50.88
C HIS A 70 25.03 -29.52 -50.59
N ILE A 71 23.94 -29.72 -49.86
CA ILE A 71 23.00 -28.66 -49.47
C ILE A 71 22.94 -28.58 -47.95
N ILE A 72 22.96 -27.36 -47.43
CA ILE A 72 22.70 -27.07 -46.02
C ILE A 72 21.29 -26.51 -45.91
N TYR A 73 20.45 -27.20 -45.15
CA TYR A 73 19.12 -26.72 -44.80
C TYR A 73 19.15 -26.14 -43.39
N LEU A 74 18.70 -24.90 -43.23
CA LEU A 74 18.54 -24.26 -41.92
C LEU A 74 17.06 -24.06 -41.63
N HIS A 75 16.60 -24.45 -40.46
CA HIS A 75 15.23 -24.30 -40.03
C HIS A 75 15.17 -23.50 -38.72
N VAL A 76 14.49 -22.36 -38.74
CA VAL A 76 14.24 -21.57 -37.53
C VAL A 76 13.12 -22.22 -36.74
N HIS A 77 13.34 -22.47 -35.47
CA HIS A 77 12.31 -22.71 -34.47
C HIS A 77 12.21 -21.47 -33.58
N SER A 78 11.01 -20.92 -33.46
CA SER A 78 10.79 -19.70 -32.68
C SER A 78 9.45 -19.76 -31.94
N LEU A 79 9.27 -18.90 -30.95
CA LEU A 79 7.99 -18.75 -30.24
C LEU A 79 6.86 -18.17 -31.11
N LEU A 80 7.11 -17.86 -32.39
CA LEU A 80 6.05 -17.55 -33.36
C LEU A 80 5.41 -18.81 -33.96
N ASP A 81 6.02 -19.98 -33.74
CA ASP A 81 5.46 -21.27 -34.10
C ASP A 81 4.42 -21.69 -33.07
N THR A 82 3.27 -22.19 -33.53
CA THR A 82 2.13 -22.47 -32.65
C THR A 82 2.48 -23.52 -31.58
N ASP A 83 3.19 -24.58 -31.98
CA ASP A 83 3.56 -25.67 -31.07
C ASP A 83 4.64 -25.23 -30.05
N ALA A 84 5.59 -24.39 -30.46
CA ALA A 84 6.62 -23.86 -29.57
C ALA A 84 6.03 -22.88 -28.55
N LEU A 85 5.11 -22.01 -28.99
CA LEU A 85 4.39 -21.09 -28.12
C LEU A 85 3.59 -21.82 -27.04
N ILE A 86 2.90 -22.92 -27.40
CA ILE A 86 2.14 -23.74 -26.45
C ILE A 86 3.07 -24.42 -25.44
N LYS A 87 4.19 -25.01 -25.91
CA LYS A 87 5.15 -25.69 -25.03
C LYS A 87 5.79 -24.75 -24.01
N HIS A 88 6.11 -23.52 -24.41
CA HIS A 88 6.76 -22.52 -23.55
C HIS A 88 5.78 -21.51 -22.92
N TYR A 89 4.47 -21.74 -23.01
CA TYR A 89 3.48 -20.81 -22.48
C TYR A 89 3.66 -20.55 -20.99
N ASP A 90 3.88 -21.61 -20.19
CA ASP A 90 4.08 -21.50 -18.75
C ASP A 90 5.34 -20.70 -18.40
N ASP A 91 6.40 -20.82 -19.21
CA ASP A 91 7.64 -20.05 -19.03
C ASP A 91 7.42 -18.56 -19.34
N ILE A 92 6.65 -18.25 -20.39
CA ILE A 92 6.26 -16.87 -20.72
C ILE A 92 5.42 -16.26 -19.59
N VAL A 93 4.47 -17.02 -19.03
CA VAL A 93 3.65 -16.58 -17.90
C VAL A 93 4.50 -16.31 -16.67
N LYS A 94 5.47 -17.19 -16.35
CA LYS A 94 6.41 -16.95 -15.25
C LYS A 94 7.23 -15.67 -15.48
N ARG A 95 7.77 -15.44 -16.68
CA ARG A 95 8.50 -14.20 -17.01
C ARG A 95 7.66 -12.94 -16.81
N CYS A 96 6.36 -12.99 -17.10
CA CYS A 96 5.45 -11.87 -16.86
C CYS A 96 5.16 -11.65 -15.36
N GLN A 97 5.30 -12.69 -14.53
CA GLN A 97 4.97 -12.69 -13.11
C GLN A 97 6.19 -12.54 -12.18
N GLU A 98 7.42 -12.61 -12.70
CA GLU A 98 8.64 -12.54 -11.91
C GLU A 98 8.72 -11.23 -11.10
N GLU A 99 8.82 -11.39 -9.78
CA GLU A 99 8.81 -10.32 -8.79
C GLU A 99 10.04 -9.40 -8.97
N GLY A 100 9.84 -8.25 -9.60
CA GLY A 100 10.86 -7.20 -9.69
C GLY A 100 10.76 -6.30 -10.91
N LYS A 101 10.16 -6.77 -12.01
CA LYS A 101 10.01 -5.96 -13.24
C LYS A 101 8.57 -5.68 -13.66
N ASN A 102 7.57 -6.46 -13.20
CA ASN A 102 6.17 -6.33 -13.64
C ASN A 102 6.06 -6.12 -15.17
N ASP A 103 6.83 -6.91 -15.93
CA ASP A 103 6.87 -6.77 -17.38
C ASP A 103 5.56 -7.32 -17.95
N ASP A 104 4.76 -6.43 -18.52
CA ASP A 104 3.55 -6.80 -19.25
C ASP A 104 3.88 -7.75 -20.41
N PHE A 105 2.90 -8.57 -20.81
CA PHE A 105 3.05 -9.51 -21.92
C PHE A 105 3.59 -8.84 -23.20
N LEU A 106 3.19 -7.59 -23.47
CA LEU A 106 3.65 -6.86 -24.65
C LEU A 106 5.15 -6.53 -24.60
N THR A 107 5.72 -6.35 -23.41
CA THR A 107 7.17 -6.16 -23.22
C THR A 107 7.92 -7.45 -23.56
N VAL A 108 7.52 -8.57 -22.95
CA VAL A 108 8.09 -9.89 -23.23
C VAL A 108 7.92 -10.26 -24.71
N TYR A 109 6.76 -9.97 -25.30
CA TYR A 109 6.50 -10.23 -26.72
C TYR A 109 7.39 -9.39 -27.64
N ASN A 110 7.79 -8.18 -27.26
CA ASN A 110 8.74 -7.38 -28.03
C ASN A 110 10.15 -7.96 -28.03
N GLU A 111 10.57 -8.60 -26.94
CA GLU A 111 11.81 -9.36 -26.87
C GLU A 111 11.76 -10.54 -27.84
N ILE A 112 10.67 -11.33 -27.79
CA ILE A 112 10.43 -12.46 -28.71
C ILE A 112 10.50 -12.00 -30.18
N LYS A 113 9.84 -10.89 -30.53
CA LYS A 113 9.89 -10.34 -31.89
C LYS A 113 11.31 -9.93 -32.28
N SER A 114 12.07 -9.33 -31.35
CA SER A 114 13.42 -8.86 -31.62
C SER A 114 14.39 -10.02 -31.81
N THR A 115 14.31 -11.06 -30.97
CA THR A 115 15.12 -12.27 -31.12
C THR A 115 14.79 -12.98 -32.43
N PHE A 116 13.51 -13.10 -32.79
CA PHE A 116 13.13 -13.64 -34.10
C PHE A 116 13.70 -12.80 -35.25
N ALA A 117 13.64 -11.47 -35.18
CA ALA A 117 14.21 -10.58 -36.19
C ALA A 117 15.73 -10.74 -36.32
N GLN A 118 16.45 -10.89 -35.20
CA GLN A 118 17.89 -11.18 -35.18
C GLN A 118 18.19 -12.53 -35.87
N MET A 119 17.39 -13.57 -35.62
CA MET A 119 17.55 -14.87 -36.29
C MET A 119 17.32 -14.76 -37.80
N LEU A 120 16.29 -14.03 -38.21
CA LEU A 120 16.07 -13.73 -39.63
C LEU A 120 17.29 -13.06 -40.26
N LEU A 121 17.87 -12.06 -39.58
CA LEU A 121 19.02 -11.34 -40.10
C LEU A 121 20.24 -12.25 -40.26
N VAL A 122 20.53 -13.13 -39.30
CA VAL A 122 21.60 -14.14 -39.44
C VAL A 122 21.38 -14.96 -40.70
N LEU A 123 20.16 -15.45 -40.93
CA LEU A 123 19.85 -16.25 -42.12
C LEU A 123 19.99 -15.47 -43.42
N PHE A 124 19.63 -14.19 -43.46
CA PHE A 124 19.85 -13.34 -44.64
C PHE A 124 21.34 -13.08 -44.93
N TYR A 125 22.23 -13.22 -43.94
CA TYR A 125 23.68 -13.12 -44.15
C TYR A 125 24.31 -14.43 -44.64
N VAL A 126 23.81 -15.59 -44.21
CA VAL A 126 24.49 -16.89 -44.47
C VAL A 126 23.86 -17.71 -45.59
N SER A 127 22.69 -17.32 -46.11
CA SER A 127 21.90 -18.14 -47.05
C SER A 127 22.02 -17.69 -48.50
N HIS A 128 21.78 -18.63 -49.42
CA HIS A 128 21.56 -18.33 -50.84
C HIS A 128 20.07 -18.22 -51.15
N ILE A 129 19.27 -19.13 -50.60
CA ILE A 129 17.83 -19.18 -50.79
C ILE A 129 17.18 -19.13 -49.41
N VAL A 130 16.15 -18.29 -49.27
CA VAL A 130 15.35 -18.18 -48.05
C VAL A 130 13.90 -18.47 -48.42
N VAL A 131 13.31 -19.47 -47.79
CA VAL A 131 11.90 -19.85 -47.96
C VAL A 131 11.11 -19.32 -46.77
N LEU A 132 10.18 -18.42 -47.04
CA LEU A 132 9.21 -17.91 -46.07
C LEU A 132 7.96 -18.79 -46.08
N SER A 133 7.83 -19.64 -45.07
CA SER A 133 6.63 -20.44 -44.84
C SER A 133 5.57 -19.67 -44.07
N HIS A 134 4.32 -19.79 -44.52
CA HIS A 134 3.18 -19.25 -43.80
C HIS A 134 1.99 -20.23 -43.83
N PRO A 135 1.29 -20.43 -42.70
CA PRO A 135 0.24 -21.44 -42.60
C PRO A 135 -1.07 -21.06 -43.34
N SER A 136 -1.26 -19.77 -43.65
CA SER A 136 -2.43 -19.29 -44.41
C SER A 136 -2.12 -19.16 -45.91
N SER A 137 -3.16 -18.96 -46.73
CA SER A 137 -3.03 -18.71 -48.18
C SER A 137 -2.68 -17.27 -48.58
N SER A 138 -2.48 -16.36 -47.62
CA SER A 138 -2.17 -14.94 -47.84
C SER A 138 -0.85 -14.53 -47.23
N PHE A 139 -0.20 -13.54 -47.84
CA PHE A 139 1.02 -12.91 -47.32
C PHE A 139 0.75 -12.12 -46.03
N ASP A 140 1.53 -12.38 -44.98
CA ASP A 140 1.46 -11.64 -43.71
C ASP A 140 2.23 -10.31 -43.81
N VAL A 141 1.48 -9.23 -43.77
CA VAL A 141 1.98 -7.85 -43.87
C VAL A 141 2.89 -7.49 -42.69
N ASN A 142 2.83 -8.21 -41.55
CA ASN A 142 3.72 -7.96 -40.42
C ASN A 142 5.21 -8.17 -40.77
N TYR A 143 5.53 -9.04 -41.73
CA TYR A 143 6.90 -9.23 -42.23
C TYR A 143 7.52 -7.95 -42.80
N ILE A 144 6.72 -6.98 -43.24
CA ILE A 144 7.23 -5.67 -43.67
C ILE A 144 7.93 -4.93 -42.52
N GLN A 145 7.39 -5.02 -41.30
CA GLN A 145 8.02 -4.38 -40.14
C GLN A 145 9.35 -5.06 -39.82
N TYR A 146 9.38 -6.40 -39.86
CA TYR A 146 10.60 -7.18 -39.69
C TYR A 146 11.65 -6.83 -40.77
N PHE A 147 11.29 -6.84 -42.05
CA PHE A 147 12.21 -6.53 -43.15
C PHE A 147 12.82 -5.13 -43.04
N LYS A 148 12.02 -4.13 -42.67
CA LYS A 148 12.54 -2.77 -42.44
C LYS A 148 13.47 -2.70 -41.23
N ALA A 149 13.07 -3.35 -40.13
CA ALA A 149 13.86 -3.36 -38.90
C ALA A 149 15.22 -4.06 -39.13
N ILE A 150 15.23 -5.23 -39.76
CA ILE A 150 16.46 -5.98 -40.00
C ILE A 150 17.35 -5.33 -41.06
N ASP A 151 16.79 -4.65 -42.07
CA ASP A 151 17.63 -3.91 -43.03
C ASP A 151 18.33 -2.70 -42.38
N GLN A 152 17.65 -2.01 -41.46
CA GLN A 152 18.28 -0.96 -40.64
C GLN A 152 19.41 -1.53 -39.77
N LEU A 153 19.18 -2.70 -39.15
CA LEU A 153 20.19 -3.36 -38.34
C LEU A 153 21.36 -3.86 -39.19
N ARG A 154 21.08 -4.40 -40.38
CA ARG A 154 22.09 -4.85 -41.36
C ARG A 154 23.04 -3.72 -41.74
N GLN A 155 22.49 -2.55 -42.06
CA GLN A 155 23.28 -1.36 -42.40
C GLN A 155 24.15 -0.90 -41.21
N LYS A 156 23.64 -0.97 -39.98
CA LYS A 156 24.37 -0.64 -38.75
C LYS A 156 25.52 -1.64 -38.48
N LEU A 157 25.30 -2.92 -38.72
CA LEU A 157 26.26 -4.00 -38.39
C LEU A 157 27.27 -4.30 -39.50
N SER A 158 27.06 -3.78 -40.72
CA SER A 158 27.91 -4.08 -41.87
C SER A 158 29.41 -3.87 -41.62
N GLY A 159 29.79 -2.82 -40.89
CA GLY A 159 31.20 -2.58 -40.55
C GLY A 159 31.77 -3.65 -39.62
N GLN A 160 31.06 -3.94 -38.52
CA GLN A 160 31.50 -4.94 -37.53
C GLN A 160 31.61 -6.34 -38.13
N ILE A 161 30.64 -6.74 -38.94
CA ILE A 161 30.64 -8.06 -39.60
C ILE A 161 31.76 -8.15 -40.64
N SER A 162 31.99 -7.09 -41.43
CA SER A 162 33.09 -7.07 -42.39
C SER A 162 34.45 -7.23 -41.70
N ASP A 163 34.65 -6.60 -40.55
CA ASP A 163 35.88 -6.74 -39.77
C ASP A 163 36.05 -8.17 -39.21
N CYS A 164 34.98 -8.78 -38.66
CA CYS A 164 35.03 -10.17 -38.19
C CYS A 164 35.30 -11.17 -39.33
N LEU A 165 34.70 -10.98 -40.51
CA LEU A 165 34.93 -11.87 -41.66
C LEU A 165 36.34 -11.72 -42.24
N ARG A 166 37.02 -10.58 -42.04
CA ARG A 166 38.40 -10.37 -42.49
C ARG A 166 39.41 -11.17 -41.67
N GLU A 167 39.07 -11.56 -40.45
CA GLU A 167 39.91 -12.40 -39.60
C GLU A 167 39.93 -13.87 -40.02
N ILE A 168 39.00 -14.29 -40.89
CA ILE A 168 38.90 -15.66 -41.39
C ILE A 168 39.74 -15.81 -42.66
N ASP A 169 40.74 -16.68 -42.60
CA ASP A 169 41.60 -16.99 -43.74
C ASP A 169 40.80 -17.67 -44.87
N GLY A 170 40.95 -17.21 -46.11
CA GLY A 170 40.40 -17.88 -47.30
C GLY A 170 39.04 -17.36 -47.80
N ILE A 171 38.43 -16.38 -47.13
CA ILE A 171 37.22 -15.69 -47.61
C ILE A 171 37.59 -14.65 -48.68
N SER A 172 36.78 -14.55 -49.75
CA SER A 172 36.99 -13.56 -50.82
C SER A 172 36.78 -12.10 -50.34
N LEU A 173 37.48 -11.16 -50.97
CA LEU A 173 37.32 -9.73 -50.66
C LEU A 173 35.88 -9.23 -50.94
N ASP A 174 35.23 -9.80 -51.96
CA ASP A 174 33.86 -9.43 -52.31
C ASP A 174 32.84 -9.94 -51.27
N TRP A 175 33.06 -11.12 -50.68
CA TRP A 175 32.26 -11.59 -49.54
C TRP A 175 32.45 -10.65 -48.35
N ILE A 176 33.69 -10.31 -48.00
CA ILE A 176 34.00 -9.42 -46.86
C ILE A 176 33.33 -8.05 -47.05
N ASN A 177 33.34 -7.50 -48.27
CA ASN A 177 32.72 -6.21 -48.60
C ASN A 177 31.19 -6.25 -48.53
N ASN A 178 30.57 -7.34 -48.98
CA ASN A 178 29.11 -7.50 -48.97
C ASN A 178 28.57 -8.13 -47.67
N CYS A 179 29.45 -8.65 -46.82
CA CYS A 179 29.18 -9.38 -45.58
C CYS A 179 28.36 -10.69 -45.74
N ARG A 180 28.14 -11.17 -46.96
CA ARG A 180 27.31 -12.35 -47.31
C ARG A 180 27.81 -12.97 -48.61
N PRO A 181 27.54 -14.26 -48.90
CA PRO A 181 28.02 -14.94 -50.13
C PRO A 181 27.25 -14.53 -51.39
N CYS A 182 25.99 -14.12 -51.24
CA CYS A 182 25.20 -13.52 -52.31
C CYS A 182 24.02 -12.73 -51.72
N THR A 183 23.29 -12.00 -52.55
CA THR A 183 21.98 -11.47 -52.13
C THR A 183 20.95 -12.60 -52.20
N PRO A 184 20.40 -13.07 -51.07
CA PRO A 184 19.56 -14.26 -51.06
C PRO A 184 18.24 -14.05 -51.80
N ARG A 185 17.76 -15.10 -52.48
CA ARG A 185 16.41 -15.12 -53.07
C ARG A 185 15.37 -15.46 -52.02
N LEU A 186 14.31 -14.66 -51.93
CA LEU A 186 13.18 -14.93 -51.04
C LEU A 186 12.05 -15.63 -51.81
N LEU A 187 11.78 -16.88 -51.43
CA LEU A 187 10.68 -17.69 -51.95
C LEU A 187 9.56 -17.77 -50.90
N PHE A 188 8.31 -17.91 -51.32
CA PHE A 188 7.15 -17.97 -50.44
C PHE A 188 6.49 -19.34 -50.53
N TYR A 189 6.26 -19.95 -49.36
CA TYR A 189 5.57 -21.23 -49.25
C TYR A 189 4.31 -21.04 -48.40
N PHE A 190 3.15 -21.36 -48.98
CA PHE A 190 1.87 -21.31 -48.27
C PHE A 190 1.37 -22.73 -48.00
N GLU A 191 1.17 -23.08 -46.73
CA GLU A 191 0.76 -24.44 -46.33
C GLU A 191 -0.68 -24.79 -46.74
N ARG A 192 -1.52 -23.79 -47.01
CA ARG A 192 -2.94 -23.96 -47.31
C ARG A 192 -3.33 -23.23 -48.59
N CYS A 193 -4.07 -23.92 -49.44
CA CYS A 193 -4.78 -23.34 -50.57
C CYS A 193 -6.21 -22.91 -50.16
N PRO A 194 -6.75 -21.79 -50.65
CA PRO A 194 -8.16 -21.42 -50.42
C PRO A 194 -9.12 -22.47 -50.99
N LYS A 195 -10.23 -22.74 -50.28
CA LYS A 195 -11.25 -23.69 -50.75
C LYS A 195 -11.95 -23.18 -52.01
N GLY A 196 -12.16 -24.05 -52.99
CA GLY A 196 -12.90 -23.74 -54.23
C GLY A 196 -12.06 -23.19 -55.40
N VAL A 197 -10.73 -23.26 -55.31
CA VAL A 197 -9.83 -22.85 -56.39
C VAL A 197 -9.65 -23.98 -57.40
N THR A 198 -9.95 -23.73 -58.67
CA THR A 198 -9.81 -24.72 -59.76
C THR A 198 -8.47 -24.61 -60.51
N ASN A 199 -7.80 -23.46 -60.47
CA ASN A 199 -6.51 -23.23 -61.11
C ASN A 199 -5.52 -22.59 -60.13
N ILE A 200 -4.69 -23.44 -59.51
CA ILE A 200 -3.73 -23.02 -58.49
C ILE A 200 -2.59 -22.20 -59.10
N LYS A 201 -2.08 -22.56 -60.28
CA LYS A 201 -1.01 -21.79 -60.95
C LYS A 201 -1.41 -20.33 -61.21
N LYS A 202 -2.66 -20.09 -61.61
CA LYS A 202 -3.17 -18.72 -61.77
C LYS A 202 -3.15 -17.96 -60.44
N LEU A 203 -3.56 -18.62 -59.36
CA LEU A 203 -3.55 -18.03 -58.03
C LEU A 203 -2.11 -17.72 -57.54
N GLU A 204 -1.15 -18.59 -57.85
CA GLU A 204 0.26 -18.35 -57.53
C GLU A 204 0.78 -17.09 -58.22
N HIS A 205 0.57 -16.96 -59.54
CA HIS A 205 0.94 -15.76 -60.29
C HIS A 205 0.23 -14.50 -59.74
N ASP A 206 -1.06 -14.59 -59.41
CA ASP A 206 -1.81 -13.47 -58.83
C ASP A 206 -1.20 -13.04 -57.46
N ILE A 207 -0.66 -13.98 -56.68
CA ILE A 207 0.01 -13.68 -55.40
C ILE A 207 1.42 -13.17 -55.62
N GLU A 208 2.18 -13.72 -56.56
CA GLU A 208 3.50 -13.22 -56.97
C GLU A 208 3.42 -11.73 -57.33
N ASP A 209 2.49 -11.38 -58.21
CA ASP A 209 2.24 -9.99 -58.60
C ASP A 209 1.91 -9.11 -57.40
N ARG A 210 1.04 -9.58 -56.49
CA ARG A 210 0.67 -8.81 -55.28
C ARG A 210 1.86 -8.60 -54.36
N ILE A 211 2.63 -9.66 -54.07
CA ILE A 211 3.81 -9.59 -53.19
C ILE A 211 4.84 -8.63 -53.80
N TYR A 212 5.13 -8.77 -55.09
CA TYR A 212 6.07 -7.90 -55.80
C TYR A 212 5.63 -6.43 -55.72
N HIS A 213 4.35 -6.13 -56.01
CA HIS A 213 3.80 -4.78 -55.93
C HIS A 213 3.87 -4.20 -54.50
N ILE A 214 3.55 -4.99 -53.48
CA ILE A 214 3.63 -4.58 -52.07
C ILE A 214 5.08 -4.23 -51.71
N LEU A 215 6.02 -5.13 -51.98
CA LEU A 215 7.42 -4.95 -51.60
C LEU A 215 8.08 -3.79 -52.36
N ARG A 216 7.76 -3.61 -53.65
CA ARG A 216 8.25 -2.49 -54.45
C ARG A 216 7.65 -1.15 -54.00
N LYS A 217 6.34 -1.10 -53.73
CA LYS A 217 5.67 0.12 -53.25
C LYS A 217 6.22 0.58 -51.89
N ILE A 218 6.57 -0.38 -51.02
CA ILE A 218 7.11 -0.11 -49.68
C ILE A 218 8.63 0.14 -49.71
N ARG A 219 9.30 -0.02 -50.87
CA ARG A 219 10.74 0.16 -51.09
C ARG A 219 11.61 -0.80 -50.28
N ILE A 220 11.16 -2.03 -50.08
CA ILE A 220 11.99 -3.11 -49.50
C ILE A 220 12.93 -3.67 -50.58
N ILE A 221 12.40 -3.85 -51.79
CA ILE A 221 13.18 -4.24 -52.97
C ILE A 221 13.49 -2.98 -53.80
N SER A 222 14.73 -2.86 -54.27
CA SER A 222 15.21 -1.76 -55.11
C SER A 222 15.68 -2.30 -56.47
N SER A 223 15.98 -1.43 -57.42
CA SER A 223 16.50 -1.84 -58.74
C SER A 223 17.95 -2.36 -58.70
N THR A 224 18.63 -2.25 -57.56
CA THR A 224 20.03 -2.66 -57.38
C THR A 224 20.13 -3.68 -56.23
N ASN A 225 20.46 -4.93 -56.54
CA ASN A 225 20.37 -6.02 -55.56
C ASN A 225 21.48 -6.01 -54.50
N THR A 226 22.66 -5.48 -54.80
CA THR A 226 23.83 -5.53 -53.90
C THR A 226 23.59 -4.87 -52.55
N SER A 227 22.84 -3.78 -52.51
CA SER A 227 22.48 -3.07 -51.28
C SER A 227 21.13 -3.48 -50.69
N SER A 228 20.39 -4.40 -51.31
CA SER A 228 19.07 -4.85 -50.85
C SER A 228 19.17 -5.98 -49.81
N LEU A 229 18.16 -6.15 -48.97
CA LEU A 229 18.11 -7.24 -48.00
C LEU A 229 18.02 -8.62 -48.69
N PHE A 230 17.14 -8.75 -49.69
CA PHE A 230 16.92 -9.96 -50.48
C PHE A 230 16.44 -9.60 -51.89
N ALA A 231 16.58 -10.55 -52.82
CA ALA A 231 16.11 -10.44 -54.20
C ALA A 231 14.85 -11.28 -54.45
N ILE A 232 14.07 -10.89 -55.46
CA ILE A 232 12.92 -11.66 -55.98
C ILE A 232 13.24 -12.00 -57.43
N PRO A 233 13.17 -13.28 -57.84
CA PRO A 233 13.48 -13.67 -59.20
C PRO A 233 12.41 -13.11 -60.17
N PRO A 234 12.82 -12.48 -61.29
CA PRO A 234 11.87 -11.82 -62.19
C PRO A 234 11.19 -12.76 -63.20
N ASN A 235 11.85 -13.86 -63.58
CA ASN A 235 11.40 -14.77 -64.64
C ASN A 235 11.17 -16.21 -64.15
N GLU A 236 11.22 -16.44 -62.84
CA GLU A 236 11.07 -17.76 -62.23
C GLU A 236 9.97 -17.72 -61.17
N GLU A 237 9.23 -18.82 -61.05
CA GLU A 237 8.19 -18.99 -60.02
C GLU A 237 8.83 -18.85 -58.62
N PHE A 238 8.26 -18.00 -57.77
CA PHE A 238 8.76 -17.74 -56.41
C PHE A 238 7.70 -17.92 -55.32
N VAL A 239 6.45 -18.19 -55.68
CA VAL A 239 5.39 -18.59 -54.74
C VAL A 239 5.03 -20.05 -54.99
N TYR A 240 4.95 -20.84 -53.92
CA TYR A 240 4.43 -22.20 -53.93
C TYR A 240 3.26 -22.35 -52.96
N MET A 241 2.12 -22.84 -53.45
CA MET A 241 0.98 -23.25 -52.62
C MET A 241 0.88 -24.76 -52.44
N SER A 242 0.91 -25.22 -51.19
CA SER A 242 0.69 -26.63 -50.87
C SER A 242 -0.76 -27.04 -51.11
N GLU A 243 -0.93 -28.17 -51.80
CA GLU A 243 -2.20 -28.87 -52.00
C GLU A 243 -2.49 -29.86 -50.87
N GLU A 244 -1.49 -30.15 -50.03
CA GLU A 244 -1.61 -31.08 -48.92
C GLU A 244 -2.53 -30.51 -47.84
N GLU A 245 -3.78 -30.99 -47.80
CA GLU A 245 -4.68 -30.71 -46.67
C GLU A 245 -4.02 -31.14 -45.36
N GLN A 246 -4.24 -30.38 -44.28
CA GLN A 246 -3.93 -30.88 -42.94
C GLN A 246 -4.92 -32.01 -42.63
N VAL A 247 -4.56 -33.22 -43.04
CA VAL A 247 -5.32 -34.39 -42.67
C VAL A 247 -4.94 -34.70 -41.22
N ASP A 248 -5.93 -34.64 -40.33
CA ASP A 248 -5.82 -35.27 -39.01
C ASP A 248 -5.31 -36.70 -39.21
N ARG A 249 -4.05 -36.99 -38.84
CA ARG A 249 -3.41 -38.30 -39.07
C ARG A 249 -4.21 -39.40 -38.38
N LEU A 250 -4.75 -39.11 -37.19
CA LEU A 250 -5.61 -40.02 -36.45
C LEU A 250 -6.95 -40.16 -37.16
N GLY A 251 -7.60 -39.05 -37.53
CA GLY A 251 -8.85 -39.06 -38.29
C GLY A 251 -8.74 -39.72 -39.67
N HIS A 252 -7.59 -39.65 -40.33
CA HIS A 252 -7.28 -40.40 -41.55
C HIS A 252 -7.14 -41.89 -41.23
N ALA A 253 -6.31 -42.26 -40.26
CA ALA A 253 -6.14 -43.65 -39.86
C ALA A 253 -7.47 -44.29 -39.44
N VAL A 254 -8.31 -43.58 -38.69
CA VAL A 254 -9.66 -44.00 -38.31
C VAL A 254 -10.58 -44.11 -39.53
N ARG A 255 -10.56 -43.14 -40.46
CA ARG A 255 -11.34 -43.23 -41.70
C ARG A 255 -10.90 -44.40 -42.59
N SER A 256 -9.60 -44.62 -42.75
CA SER A 256 -9.01 -45.75 -43.45
C SER A 256 -9.38 -47.07 -42.78
N LEU A 257 -9.40 -47.13 -41.45
CA LEU A 257 -9.85 -48.30 -40.68
C LEU A 257 -11.34 -48.56 -40.93
N ILE A 258 -12.19 -47.53 -40.84
CA ILE A 258 -13.64 -47.62 -41.09
C ILE A 258 -13.93 -48.13 -42.50
N LEU A 259 -13.21 -47.60 -43.51
CA LEU A 259 -13.30 -48.06 -44.90
C LEU A 259 -12.82 -49.51 -45.06
N GLY A 260 -11.73 -49.88 -44.38
CA GLY A 260 -11.17 -51.23 -44.39
C GLY A 260 -12.06 -52.29 -43.71
N CYS A 261 -12.97 -51.89 -42.82
CA CYS A 261 -13.90 -52.80 -42.15
C CYS A 261 -15.23 -53.02 -42.91
N GLN A 262 -15.44 -52.43 -44.09
CA GLN A 262 -16.67 -52.62 -44.87
C GLN A 262 -16.70 -53.99 -45.59
N PRO A 263 -17.84 -54.69 -45.64
CA PRO A 263 -17.93 -56.00 -46.28
C PRO A 263 -17.62 -55.91 -47.79
N GLY A 264 -16.61 -56.66 -48.25
CA GLY A 264 -16.15 -56.63 -49.65
C GLY A 264 -15.00 -55.66 -49.93
N ALA A 265 -14.58 -54.87 -48.95
CA ALA A 265 -13.35 -54.08 -49.06
C ALA A 265 -12.13 -55.01 -48.91
N MET A 266 -11.37 -55.22 -49.98
CA MET A 266 -10.00 -55.70 -49.84
C MET A 266 -9.20 -54.57 -49.18
N LEU A 267 -8.55 -54.86 -48.05
CA LEU A 267 -7.49 -54.02 -47.53
C LEU A 267 -6.38 -54.00 -48.58
N GLN A 268 -6.42 -53.04 -49.50
CA GLN A 268 -5.22 -52.56 -50.16
C GLN A 268 -4.45 -51.81 -49.08
N VAL A 269 -3.71 -52.56 -48.27
CA VAL A 269 -2.55 -52.02 -47.57
C VAL A 269 -1.63 -51.58 -48.70
N GLU A 270 -1.75 -50.34 -49.15
CA GLU A 270 -0.62 -49.71 -49.81
C GLU A 270 0.51 -49.79 -48.79
N VAL A 271 1.48 -50.65 -49.12
CA VAL A 271 2.74 -50.75 -48.40
C VAL A 271 3.23 -49.30 -48.22
N PRO A 272 3.70 -48.87 -47.04
CA PRO A 272 4.16 -47.48 -46.84
C PRO A 272 5.30 -47.05 -47.79
N TYR A 273 5.79 -47.99 -48.59
CA TYR A 273 6.78 -47.88 -49.63
C TYR A 273 6.29 -48.58 -50.91
N CYS A 274 5.30 -48.01 -51.59
CA CYS A 274 5.24 -48.14 -53.04
C CYS A 274 5.36 -46.74 -53.63
N SER A 275 6.51 -46.49 -54.23
CA SER A 275 6.83 -45.31 -55.02
C SER A 275 5.84 -45.24 -56.18
N GLN A 276 4.67 -44.62 -55.98
CA GLN A 276 4.03 -43.97 -57.11
C GLN A 276 4.98 -42.83 -57.51
N PRO A 277 5.45 -42.79 -58.78
CA PRO A 277 6.12 -41.60 -59.25
C PRO A 277 5.04 -40.51 -59.31
N ASP A 278 5.00 -39.66 -58.28
CA ASP A 278 4.25 -38.43 -58.37
C ASP A 278 4.86 -37.61 -59.51
N ILE A 279 4.24 -37.70 -60.69
CA ILE A 279 4.48 -36.82 -61.84
C ILE A 279 3.85 -35.43 -61.55
N GLY A 280 3.32 -35.23 -60.33
CA GLY A 280 2.66 -34.02 -59.86
C GLY A 280 3.59 -32.91 -59.36
N ARG A 281 3.00 -31.71 -59.24
CA ARG A 281 3.59 -30.49 -58.68
C ARG A 281 4.10 -30.75 -57.26
N SER A 282 5.43 -30.77 -57.08
CA SER A 282 6.06 -30.98 -55.77
C SER A 282 6.88 -29.77 -55.32
N PHE A 283 6.92 -29.50 -54.02
CA PHE A 283 7.76 -28.43 -53.49
C PHE A 283 9.24 -28.72 -53.73
N LYS A 284 9.66 -29.99 -53.70
CA LYS A 284 11.04 -30.39 -53.99
C LYS A 284 11.43 -30.01 -55.41
N SER A 285 10.58 -30.28 -56.41
CA SER A 285 10.86 -29.88 -57.81
C SER A 285 10.91 -28.36 -57.97
N PHE A 286 10.04 -27.62 -57.29
CA PHE A 286 10.04 -26.16 -57.28
C PHE A 286 11.36 -25.60 -56.73
N LEU A 287 11.81 -26.09 -55.56
CA LEU A 287 13.03 -25.64 -54.92
C LEU A 287 14.29 -26.04 -55.72
N GLN A 288 14.29 -27.22 -56.36
CA GLN A 288 15.45 -27.72 -57.09
C GLN A 288 15.83 -26.84 -58.29
N VAL A 289 14.86 -26.16 -58.92
CA VAL A 289 15.13 -25.20 -60.00
C VAL A 289 16.04 -24.07 -59.50
N HIS A 290 15.73 -23.49 -58.35
CA HIS A 290 16.51 -22.42 -57.73
C HIS A 290 17.88 -22.89 -57.26
N ILE A 291 17.97 -24.10 -56.69
CA ILE A 291 19.25 -24.70 -56.26
C ILE A 291 20.16 -24.96 -57.47
N GLN A 292 19.61 -25.49 -58.57
CA GLN A 292 20.39 -25.75 -59.78
C GLN A 292 20.86 -24.44 -60.44
N HIS A 293 20.04 -23.39 -60.38
CA HIS A 293 20.45 -22.06 -60.84
C HIS A 293 21.61 -21.53 -60.00
N ALA A 294 21.51 -21.58 -58.67
CA ALA A 294 22.58 -21.18 -57.75
C ALA A 294 23.92 -21.88 -58.06
N ARG A 295 23.88 -23.17 -58.42
CA ARG A 295 25.08 -23.95 -58.75
C ARG A 295 25.72 -23.63 -60.09
N SER A 296 24.89 -23.32 -61.08
CA SER A 296 25.34 -23.23 -62.47
C SER A 296 25.72 -21.82 -62.86
N LYS A 297 24.85 -20.83 -62.61
CA LYS A 297 25.00 -19.46 -63.10
C LYS A 297 25.11 -18.41 -62.00
N GLY A 298 24.71 -18.74 -60.77
CA GLY A 298 24.50 -17.75 -59.72
C GLY A 298 23.24 -16.91 -59.96
N PHE A 299 22.93 -15.97 -59.06
CA PHE A 299 21.71 -15.17 -59.15
C PHE A 299 21.99 -13.78 -59.73
N ASP A 300 21.40 -13.46 -60.89
CA ASP A 300 21.39 -12.11 -61.46
C ASP A 300 19.95 -11.61 -61.65
N ASP A 301 19.33 -11.22 -60.53
CA ASP A 301 17.94 -10.78 -60.49
C ASP A 301 17.80 -9.25 -60.63
N ASN A 302 18.79 -8.55 -61.20
CA ASN A 302 18.74 -7.09 -61.31
C ASN A 302 17.72 -6.67 -62.37
N VAL A 303 16.65 -5.98 -61.96
CA VAL A 303 15.62 -5.46 -62.86
C VAL A 303 15.90 -3.98 -63.17
N THR A 304 16.81 -3.71 -64.10
CA THR A 304 17.04 -2.35 -64.62
C THR A 304 16.43 -2.16 -66.01
N SER A 305 15.58 -1.14 -66.17
CA SER A 305 14.96 -0.77 -67.45
C SER A 305 15.89 0.03 -68.38
N SER A 306 17.16 0.23 -68.01
CA SER A 306 18.10 1.08 -68.76
C SER A 306 18.86 0.25 -69.79
N ARG A 307 18.60 0.50 -71.09
CA ARG A 307 19.33 -0.10 -72.23
C ARG A 307 20.80 0.33 -72.34
N HIS A 308 21.32 1.14 -71.41
CA HIS A 308 22.64 1.77 -71.50
C HIS A 308 23.61 1.51 -70.33
N SER A 309 23.24 0.72 -69.32
CA SER A 309 24.23 0.26 -68.31
C SER A 309 24.77 -1.11 -68.70
N GLN A 310 26.08 -1.23 -68.95
CA GLN A 310 26.75 -2.53 -69.00
C GLN A 310 26.43 -3.30 -67.71
N GLN A 311 25.74 -4.44 -67.82
CA GLN A 311 25.38 -5.30 -66.71
C GLN A 311 26.67 -5.85 -66.09
N LEU A 312 27.11 -5.28 -64.96
CA LEU A 312 28.04 -5.98 -64.08
C LEU A 312 27.24 -7.12 -63.44
N PRO A 313 27.68 -8.38 -63.56
CA PRO A 313 26.98 -9.51 -62.96
C PRO A 313 26.89 -9.34 -61.45
N ALA A 314 25.74 -9.69 -60.87
CA ALA A 314 25.57 -9.66 -59.43
C ALA A 314 26.59 -10.58 -58.74
N TYR A 315 27.18 -10.10 -57.65
CA TYR A 315 28.15 -10.87 -56.87
C TYR A 315 27.50 -12.15 -56.30
N PHE A 316 28.17 -13.28 -56.54
CA PHE A 316 27.71 -14.59 -56.13
C PHE A 316 28.91 -15.51 -55.86
N GLU A 317 28.93 -16.13 -54.69
CA GLU A 317 29.98 -17.05 -54.28
C GLU A 317 29.41 -18.33 -53.69
N LEU A 318 30.01 -19.47 -54.05
CA LEU A 318 29.69 -20.77 -53.47
C LEU A 318 30.74 -21.10 -52.39
N PRO A 319 30.37 -21.03 -51.11
CA PRO A 319 31.32 -21.23 -50.02
C PRO A 319 31.66 -22.71 -49.85
N SER A 320 32.84 -23.01 -49.30
CA SER A 320 33.09 -24.36 -48.78
C SER A 320 32.40 -24.53 -47.44
N LEU A 321 32.12 -25.78 -47.07
CA LEU A 321 31.47 -26.11 -45.80
C LEU A 321 32.20 -25.52 -44.58
N GLN A 322 33.54 -25.54 -44.57
CA GLN A 322 34.35 -24.96 -43.48
C GLN A 322 34.21 -23.44 -43.39
N HIS A 323 34.52 -22.69 -44.47
CA HIS A 323 34.45 -21.24 -44.44
C HIS A 323 33.02 -20.74 -44.16
N TRP A 324 32.01 -21.46 -44.66
CA TRP A 324 30.63 -21.15 -44.36
C TRP A 324 30.31 -21.29 -42.86
N ALA A 325 30.78 -22.36 -42.23
CA ALA A 325 30.56 -22.60 -40.81
C ALA A 325 31.26 -21.58 -39.91
N GLU A 326 32.52 -21.25 -40.21
CA GLU A 326 33.29 -20.21 -39.51
C GLU A 326 32.61 -18.84 -39.64
N ALA A 327 32.23 -18.45 -40.86
CA ALA A 327 31.50 -17.20 -41.10
C ALA A 327 30.13 -17.18 -40.41
N CYS A 328 29.40 -18.29 -40.41
CA CYS A 328 28.09 -18.40 -39.77
C CYS A 328 28.19 -18.22 -38.26
N GLU A 329 29.20 -18.79 -37.61
CA GLU A 329 29.41 -18.68 -36.17
C GLU A 329 29.73 -17.23 -35.77
N GLU A 330 30.63 -16.56 -36.49
CA GLU A 330 30.97 -15.16 -36.21
C GLU A 330 29.81 -14.20 -36.46
N VAL A 331 29.08 -14.37 -37.57
CA VAL A 331 27.87 -13.58 -37.84
C VAL A 331 26.81 -13.79 -36.75
N TYR A 332 26.59 -15.04 -36.32
CA TYR A 332 25.63 -15.34 -35.26
C TYR A 332 26.00 -14.64 -33.95
N LYS A 333 27.28 -14.68 -33.54
CA LYS A 333 27.78 -14.02 -32.32
C LYS A 333 27.53 -12.51 -32.35
N VAL A 334 27.80 -11.84 -33.47
CA VAL A 334 27.65 -10.38 -33.59
C VAL A 334 26.18 -9.96 -33.58
N VAL A 335 25.32 -10.67 -34.31
CA VAL A 335 23.90 -10.31 -34.47
C VAL A 335 23.10 -10.61 -33.21
N MET A 336 23.35 -11.74 -32.54
CA MET A 336 22.60 -12.14 -31.33
C MET A 336 22.98 -11.34 -30.08
N LYS A 337 24.13 -10.65 -30.10
CA LYS A 337 24.57 -9.77 -29.00
C LYS A 337 23.84 -8.41 -28.98
N GLN A 338 23.09 -8.06 -30.03
CA GLN A 338 22.45 -6.76 -30.14
C GLN A 338 21.26 -6.61 -29.18
N GLU A 339 21.02 -5.39 -28.73
CA GLU A 339 19.84 -5.05 -27.91
C GLU A 339 18.53 -5.15 -28.70
N THR A 340 17.42 -5.18 -27.96
CA THR A 340 16.05 -5.26 -28.45
C THR A 340 15.74 -4.16 -29.47
N MET A 341 15.06 -4.51 -30.56
CA MET A 341 14.85 -3.59 -31.69
C MET A 341 13.70 -2.63 -31.42
N ALA A 342 14.01 -1.38 -31.04
CA ALA A 342 13.02 -0.35 -30.72
C ALA A 342 12.05 0.03 -31.87
N SER A 343 12.34 -0.37 -33.11
CA SER A 343 11.45 -0.20 -34.26
C SER A 343 10.29 -1.19 -34.28
N LEU A 344 10.44 -2.35 -33.63
CA LEU A 344 9.41 -3.39 -33.50
C LEU A 344 8.52 -3.19 -32.27
N SER A 345 8.98 -2.41 -31.29
CA SER A 345 8.31 -2.16 -30.01
C SER A 345 7.31 -0.98 -30.10
N THR A 346 6.33 -1.09 -30.99
CA THR A 346 5.36 -0.02 -31.25
C THR A 346 4.44 0.25 -30.06
N ASP A 347 3.95 -0.81 -29.39
CA ASP A 347 3.00 -0.70 -28.29
C ASP A 347 3.61 -0.09 -27.01
N THR A 348 4.85 -0.48 -26.67
CA THR A 348 5.56 0.08 -25.51
C THR A 348 5.91 1.54 -25.72
N ARG A 349 6.37 1.92 -26.92
CA ARG A 349 6.65 3.33 -27.27
C ARG A 349 5.39 4.19 -27.27
N PHE A 350 4.27 3.65 -27.76
CA PHE A 350 2.99 4.33 -27.67
C PHE A 350 2.59 4.56 -26.21
N SER A 351 2.71 3.53 -25.36
CA SER A 351 2.41 3.64 -23.93
C SER A 351 3.27 4.67 -23.23
N GLU A 352 4.59 4.63 -23.48
CA GLU A 352 5.56 5.59 -22.95
C GLU A 352 5.18 7.03 -23.29
N GLN A 353 4.96 7.32 -24.59
CA GLN A 353 4.62 8.66 -25.04
C GLN A 353 3.29 9.16 -24.47
N ARG A 354 2.31 8.28 -24.32
CA ARG A 354 1.01 8.61 -23.70
C ARG A 354 1.18 8.90 -22.21
N CYS A 355 1.90 8.05 -21.47
CA CYS A 355 2.16 8.25 -20.05
C CYS A 355 2.95 9.54 -19.80
N LEU A 356 4.02 9.80 -20.56
CA LEU A 356 4.83 11.03 -20.46
C LEU A 356 4.01 12.30 -20.71
N LYS A 357 3.03 12.24 -21.61
CA LYS A 357 2.14 13.39 -21.89
C LYS A 357 1.12 13.62 -20.77
N VAL A 358 0.59 12.55 -20.18
CA VAL A 358 -0.48 12.63 -19.17
C VAL A 358 0.07 12.91 -17.77
N LEU A 359 1.27 12.41 -17.45
CA LEU A 359 1.91 12.58 -16.14
C LEU A 359 1.94 14.04 -15.64
N PRO A 360 2.46 15.03 -16.42
CA PRO A 360 2.48 16.41 -15.96
C PRO A 360 1.06 17.01 -15.80
N LEU A 361 0.08 16.54 -16.56
CA LEU A 361 -1.32 16.97 -16.43
C LEU A 361 -1.94 16.44 -15.13
N ALA A 362 -1.65 15.18 -14.77
CA ALA A 362 -2.09 14.59 -13.51
C ALA A 362 -1.44 15.28 -12.30
N LEU A 363 -0.14 15.59 -12.39
CA LEU A 363 0.58 16.37 -11.37
C LEU A 363 0.01 17.77 -11.21
N ALA A 364 -0.25 18.48 -12.32
CA ALA A 364 -0.88 19.80 -12.27
C ALA A 364 -2.25 19.74 -11.59
N ARG A 365 -3.04 18.69 -11.88
CA ARG A 365 -4.36 18.49 -11.25
C ARG A 365 -4.26 18.20 -9.76
N TYR A 366 -3.22 17.48 -9.32
CA TYR A 366 -2.93 17.30 -7.90
C TYR A 366 -2.58 18.62 -7.21
N GLN A 367 -1.77 19.45 -7.86
CA GLN A 367 -1.26 20.73 -7.33
C GLN A 367 -2.29 21.87 -7.35
N GLU A 368 -3.38 21.71 -8.12
CA GLU A 368 -4.41 22.71 -8.25
C GLU A 368 -5.19 22.89 -6.93
N SER A 369 -5.37 24.15 -6.51
CA SER A 369 -6.16 24.53 -5.31
C SER A 369 -5.68 23.91 -3.98
N VAL A 370 -4.40 23.55 -3.87
CA VAL A 370 -3.83 22.94 -2.67
C VAL A 370 -3.55 24.01 -1.61
N ALA A 371 -4.02 23.76 -0.37
CA ALA A 371 -3.68 24.60 0.77
C ALA A 371 -2.17 24.55 1.06
N ILE A 372 -1.63 25.59 1.69
CA ILE A 372 -0.18 25.67 1.97
C ILE A 372 0.27 24.47 2.84
N HIS A 373 -0.54 24.10 3.83
CA HIS A 373 -0.35 22.91 4.66
C HIS A 373 -1.65 22.11 4.73
N TYR A 374 -1.56 20.78 4.66
CA TYR A 374 -2.73 19.91 4.70
C TYR A 374 -2.40 18.51 5.25
N THR A 375 -3.45 17.82 5.69
CA THR A 375 -3.38 16.51 6.35
C THR A 375 -3.11 15.39 5.35
N ARG A 376 -2.69 14.25 5.88
CA ARG A 376 -2.52 12.99 5.14
C ARG A 376 -3.82 12.54 4.47
N ALA A 377 -4.95 12.65 5.16
CA ALA A 377 -6.24 12.30 4.57
C ALA A 377 -6.56 13.17 3.35
N ALA A 378 -6.23 14.47 3.38
CA ALA A 378 -6.39 15.36 2.24
C ALA A 378 -5.40 15.05 1.10
N HIS A 379 -4.17 14.65 1.43
CA HIS A 379 -3.19 14.13 0.46
C HIS A 379 -3.72 12.88 -0.25
N GLU A 380 -4.14 11.86 0.51
CA GLU A 380 -4.62 10.59 -0.03
C GLU A 380 -5.86 10.77 -0.93
N ALA A 381 -6.82 11.61 -0.52
CA ALA A 381 -7.98 11.93 -1.34
C ALA A 381 -7.60 12.61 -2.67
N ARG A 382 -6.63 13.52 -2.65
CA ARG A 382 -6.14 14.19 -3.86
C ARG A 382 -5.32 13.28 -4.75
N LEU A 383 -4.46 12.45 -4.16
CA LEU A 383 -3.69 11.45 -4.88
C LEU A 383 -4.62 10.47 -5.61
N ALA A 384 -5.70 10.03 -4.95
CA ALA A 384 -6.71 9.17 -5.57
C ALA A 384 -7.36 9.84 -6.80
N LEU A 385 -7.66 11.15 -6.74
CA LEU A 385 -8.20 11.89 -7.88
C LEU A 385 -7.18 12.02 -9.03
N ALA A 386 -5.92 12.29 -8.71
CA ALA A 386 -4.84 12.37 -9.70
C ALA A 386 -4.60 11.01 -10.38
N LEU A 387 -4.60 9.92 -9.61
CA LEU A 387 -4.50 8.55 -10.12
C LEU A 387 -5.70 8.17 -10.98
N ALA A 388 -6.93 8.54 -10.58
CA ALA A 388 -8.11 8.29 -11.39
C ALA A 388 -8.06 9.04 -12.73
N PHE A 389 -7.58 10.29 -12.74
CA PHE A 389 -7.36 11.05 -13.97
C PHE A 389 -6.26 10.41 -14.84
N PHE A 390 -5.15 10.00 -14.24
CA PHE A 390 -4.07 9.31 -14.94
C PHE A 390 -4.58 8.00 -15.55
N ALA A 391 -5.31 7.19 -14.78
CA ALA A 391 -5.98 5.97 -15.21
C ALA A 391 -7.11 6.21 -16.22
N ALA A 392 -7.59 7.42 -16.42
CA ALA A 392 -8.55 7.71 -17.50
C ALA A 392 -7.85 7.96 -18.85
N GLN A 393 -6.65 8.54 -18.86
CA GLN A 393 -5.99 9.01 -20.09
C GLN A 393 -4.74 8.21 -20.50
N ALA A 394 -4.01 7.65 -19.55
CA ALA A 394 -2.82 6.83 -19.78
C ALA A 394 -3.20 5.37 -20.03
N ARG A 395 -2.51 4.70 -20.97
CA ARG A 395 -2.79 3.30 -21.38
C ARG A 395 -1.50 2.59 -21.79
N GLY A 396 -1.52 1.27 -21.70
CA GLY A 396 -0.47 0.38 -22.21
C GLY A 396 0.43 -0.22 -21.14
N PRO A 397 1.45 -1.00 -21.55
CA PRO A 397 2.29 -1.81 -20.67
C PRO A 397 3.02 -1.01 -19.57
N LEU A 398 3.42 0.23 -19.86
CA LEU A 398 4.20 1.06 -18.93
C LEU A 398 3.32 1.85 -17.95
N PHE A 399 2.00 1.65 -17.96
CA PHE A 399 1.06 2.37 -17.11
C PHE A 399 1.43 2.26 -15.62
N HIS A 400 1.73 1.05 -15.14
CA HIS A 400 2.01 0.82 -13.73
C HIS A 400 3.27 1.53 -13.25
N GLN A 401 4.35 1.49 -14.05
CA GLN A 401 5.60 2.19 -13.76
C GLN A 401 5.38 3.70 -13.59
N TYR A 402 4.70 4.34 -14.54
CA TYR A 402 4.41 5.78 -14.47
C TYR A 402 3.37 6.13 -13.40
N SER A 403 2.45 5.21 -13.07
CA SER A 403 1.52 5.41 -11.94
C SER A 403 2.27 5.44 -10.60
N ALA A 404 3.27 4.57 -10.43
CA ALA A 404 4.13 4.57 -9.24
C ALA A 404 4.98 5.84 -9.17
N GLN A 405 5.49 6.30 -10.33
CA GLN A 405 6.18 7.59 -10.42
C GLN A 405 5.27 8.76 -10.01
N LEU A 406 4.01 8.79 -10.47
CA LEU A 406 3.03 9.81 -10.08
C LEU A 406 2.80 9.82 -8.57
N VAL A 407 2.68 8.64 -7.94
CA VAL A 407 2.58 8.52 -6.48
C VAL A 407 3.81 9.12 -5.81
N ALA A 408 5.01 8.73 -6.23
CA ALA A 408 6.26 9.21 -5.66
C ALA A 408 6.43 10.74 -5.78
N ASP A 409 6.08 11.31 -6.93
CA ASP A 409 6.15 12.75 -7.18
C ASP A 409 5.13 13.52 -6.31
N CYS A 410 3.91 13.00 -6.16
CA CYS A 410 2.88 13.58 -5.30
C CYS A 410 3.25 13.49 -3.80
N THR A 411 3.81 12.36 -3.35
CA THR A 411 4.26 12.19 -1.96
C THR A 411 5.44 13.10 -1.65
N ALA A 412 6.43 13.17 -2.54
CA ALA A 412 7.55 14.09 -2.41
C ALA A 412 7.07 15.55 -2.34
N TYR A 413 6.11 15.94 -3.18
CA TYR A 413 5.52 17.28 -3.14
C TYR A 413 4.84 17.57 -1.79
N TRP A 414 4.15 16.61 -1.18
CA TRP A 414 3.54 16.79 0.13
C TRP A 414 4.57 16.85 1.27
N GLU A 415 5.62 16.04 1.18
CA GLU A 415 6.71 15.97 2.16
C GLU A 415 7.62 17.21 2.15
N THR A 416 7.59 18.04 1.10
CA THR A 416 8.28 19.34 1.02
C THR A 416 7.67 20.42 1.93
N GLY A 417 7.53 20.13 3.22
CA GLY A 417 7.10 21.09 4.24
C GLY A 417 5.61 21.48 4.17
N ARG A 418 4.78 20.74 3.41
CA ARG A 418 3.33 21.01 3.27
C ARG A 418 2.47 20.16 4.21
N GLN A 419 3.09 19.48 5.16
CA GLN A 419 2.40 18.66 6.15
C GLN A 419 1.84 19.54 7.27
N SER A 420 0.56 19.37 7.61
CA SER A 420 -0.02 19.92 8.83
C SER A 420 0.23 19.00 10.03
N CYS A 421 0.26 19.56 11.23
CA CYS A 421 0.28 18.78 12.47
C CYS A 421 -1.08 18.08 12.67
N GLU A 422 -1.07 16.77 12.92
CA GLU A 422 -2.29 15.95 13.09
C GLU A 422 -2.57 15.60 14.55
N VAL A 423 -1.79 16.14 15.48
CA VAL A 423 -2.00 15.90 16.92
C VAL A 423 -3.34 16.52 17.34
N ALA A 424 -4.17 15.71 17.99
CA ALA A 424 -5.45 16.15 18.54
C ALA A 424 -5.28 16.68 19.96
N SER A 425 -6.08 17.69 20.31
CA SER A 425 -6.22 18.17 21.68
C SER A 425 -6.92 17.12 22.56
N LEU A 426 -6.95 17.35 23.88
CA LEU A 426 -7.69 16.50 24.82
C LEU A 426 -9.21 16.51 24.57
N THR A 427 -9.72 17.46 23.79
CA THR A 427 -11.13 17.50 23.35
C THR A 427 -11.34 16.98 21.93
N GLY A 428 -10.28 16.50 21.26
CA GLY A 428 -10.35 15.84 19.95
C GLY A 428 -10.17 16.76 18.73
N ASN A 429 -9.80 18.03 18.93
CA ASN A 429 -9.61 18.97 17.81
C ASN A 429 -8.15 18.94 17.33
N PRO A 430 -7.88 18.84 16.00
CA PRO A 430 -6.52 18.79 15.48
C PRO A 430 -5.80 20.13 15.58
N CYS A 431 -4.47 20.07 15.67
CA CYS A 431 -3.59 21.23 15.61
C CYS A 431 -3.69 21.94 14.25
N THR A 432 -3.69 23.27 14.28
CA THR A 432 -3.75 24.11 13.05
C THR A 432 -2.37 24.50 12.52
N LEU A 433 -1.30 24.13 13.22
CA LEU A 433 0.08 24.47 12.85
C LEU A 433 0.63 23.53 11.77
N PRO A 434 1.64 23.96 11.01
CA PRO A 434 2.44 23.04 10.20
C PRO A 434 3.07 21.96 11.08
N LYS A 435 3.50 20.84 10.49
CA LYS A 435 4.21 19.81 11.25
C LYS A 435 5.42 20.41 11.95
N HIS A 436 5.44 20.29 13.28
CA HIS A 436 6.45 20.89 14.15
C HIS A 436 7.02 19.85 15.11
N SER A 437 8.15 20.18 15.76
CA SER A 437 8.75 19.35 16.80
C SER A 437 7.89 19.31 18.06
N SER A 438 8.15 18.32 18.92
CA SER A 438 7.51 18.16 20.23
C SER A 438 7.71 19.34 21.18
N ASP A 439 8.69 20.21 20.90
CA ASP A 439 9.05 21.34 21.77
C ASP A 439 8.12 22.55 21.55
N GLN A 440 7.44 22.63 20.40
CA GLN A 440 6.49 23.70 20.12
C GLN A 440 5.10 23.33 20.62
N GLU A 441 4.44 24.29 21.28
CA GLU A 441 3.10 24.09 21.80
C GLU A 441 2.08 23.98 20.66
N HIS A 442 1.25 22.94 20.72
CA HIS A 442 0.13 22.76 19.82
C HIS A 442 -0.94 23.81 20.08
N CYS A 443 -1.59 24.27 19.01
CA CYS A 443 -2.70 25.21 19.12
C CYS A 443 -3.80 24.91 18.09
N ASN A 444 -5.02 25.26 18.46
CA ASN A 444 -6.13 25.36 17.53
C ASN A 444 -6.91 26.66 17.79
N THR A 445 -7.95 26.90 17.00
CA THR A 445 -8.76 28.11 17.09
C THR A 445 -9.93 28.01 18.08
N VAL A 446 -10.11 26.84 18.72
CA VAL A 446 -11.24 26.57 19.61
C VAL A 446 -10.97 27.18 20.98
N ARG A 447 -11.94 27.95 21.48
CA ARG A 447 -11.90 28.56 22.81
C ARG A 447 -13.16 28.24 23.60
N TYR A 448 -12.97 27.98 24.88
CA TYR A 448 -14.03 27.70 25.85
C TYR A 448 -14.11 28.83 26.88
N ILE A 449 -15.21 28.89 27.61
CA ILE A 449 -15.34 29.78 28.78
C ILE A 449 -15.31 28.90 30.02
N ALA A 450 -14.37 29.20 30.92
CA ALA A 450 -14.25 28.49 32.19
C ALA A 450 -14.07 29.44 33.37
N VAL A 451 -14.33 28.94 34.59
CA VAL A 451 -14.33 29.75 35.81
C VAL A 451 -13.14 29.37 36.71
N CYS A 452 -12.61 30.30 37.50
CA CYS A 452 -11.50 30.03 38.42
C CYS A 452 -11.88 29.06 39.56
N ASP A 453 -10.89 28.67 40.38
CA ASP A 453 -11.05 27.72 41.50
C ASP A 453 -12.19 28.08 42.46
N CYS A 454 -12.33 29.36 42.80
CA CYS A 454 -13.34 29.85 43.73
C CYS A 454 -14.71 30.10 43.09
N GLY A 455 -14.82 29.99 41.76
CA GLY A 455 -16.05 30.27 41.04
C GLY A 455 -16.42 31.75 40.91
N ARG A 456 -15.50 32.70 41.12
CA ARG A 456 -15.80 34.15 41.11
C ARG A 456 -15.40 34.92 39.85
N LYS A 457 -14.50 34.39 39.03
CA LYS A 457 -13.98 35.02 37.81
C LYS A 457 -14.13 34.05 36.63
N GLN A 458 -14.77 34.51 35.57
CA GLN A 458 -14.82 33.82 34.28
C GLN A 458 -13.66 34.28 33.38
N GLY A 459 -13.11 33.35 32.61
CA GLY A 459 -12.05 33.62 31.64
C GLY A 459 -12.19 32.73 30.41
N THR A 460 -11.55 33.14 29.32
CA THR A 460 -11.43 32.34 28.10
C THR A 460 -10.32 31.32 28.28
N ARG A 461 -10.62 30.05 28.01
CA ARG A 461 -9.66 28.94 28.06
C ARG A 461 -9.44 28.40 26.66
N ASP A 462 -8.18 28.32 26.24
CA ASP A 462 -7.82 27.64 25.00
C ASP A 462 -8.00 26.12 25.14
N ASP A 463 -8.15 25.42 24.01
CA ASP A 463 -8.30 23.97 24.00
C ASP A 463 -7.00 23.26 24.43
N PRO A 464 -6.99 22.52 25.55
CA PRO A 464 -5.75 22.00 26.11
C PRO A 464 -5.25 20.76 25.33
N TYR A 465 -3.94 20.73 25.07
CA TYR A 465 -3.25 19.56 24.52
C TYR A 465 -2.56 18.72 25.60
N THR A 466 -2.26 19.33 26.75
CA THR A 466 -1.61 18.63 27.87
C THR A 466 -2.47 18.65 29.14
N PRO A 467 -2.37 17.62 30.00
CA PRO A 467 -3.10 17.58 31.27
C PRO A 467 -2.76 18.77 32.19
N LYS A 468 -1.52 19.26 32.12
CA LYS A 468 -1.06 20.43 32.87
C LYS A 468 -1.77 21.71 32.40
N GLN A 469 -1.92 21.92 31.09
CA GLN A 469 -2.70 23.03 30.55
C GLN A 469 -4.17 22.95 31.01
N ALA A 470 -4.77 21.75 30.92
CA ALA A 470 -6.16 21.48 31.29
C ALA A 470 -6.45 21.72 32.78
N ASN A 471 -5.62 21.19 33.67
CA ASN A 471 -5.93 21.12 35.10
C ASN A 471 -5.19 22.13 35.96
N PHE A 472 -4.11 22.76 35.48
CA PHE A 472 -3.28 23.62 36.33
C PHE A 472 -3.02 25.00 35.72
N THR A 473 -2.41 25.07 34.54
CA THR A 473 -1.90 26.33 33.98
C THR A 473 -2.99 27.39 33.85
N PHE A 474 -4.13 27.03 33.25
CA PHE A 474 -5.26 27.94 33.09
C PHE A 474 -5.80 28.46 34.44
N TYR A 475 -6.09 27.56 35.38
CA TYR A 475 -6.65 27.93 36.67
C TYR A 475 -5.68 28.73 37.53
N ASN A 476 -4.37 28.47 37.42
CA ASN A 476 -3.35 29.24 38.10
C ASN A 476 -3.25 30.67 37.54
N GLN A 477 -3.29 30.83 36.21
CA GLN A 477 -3.30 32.14 35.55
C GLN A 477 -4.55 32.94 35.87
N LEU A 478 -5.74 32.36 35.65
CA LEU A 478 -7.02 32.99 35.98
C LEU A 478 -7.17 33.25 37.48
N GLY A 479 -6.56 32.40 38.30
CA GLY A 479 -6.44 32.58 39.73
C GLY A 479 -5.72 33.87 40.09
N LYS A 480 -4.59 34.21 39.44
CA LYS A 480 -3.84 35.46 39.70
C LYS A 480 -4.63 36.72 39.38
N GLU A 481 -5.50 36.67 38.36
CA GLU A 481 -6.44 37.74 38.03
C GLU A 481 -7.65 37.81 38.98
N CYS A 482 -7.83 36.78 39.82
CA CYS A 482 -8.89 36.65 40.79
C CYS A 482 -8.33 36.84 42.21
N THR A 483 -9.17 37.27 43.14
CA THR A 483 -8.76 37.40 44.55
C THR A 483 -8.54 36.04 45.24
N CYS A 484 -8.85 34.93 44.57
CA CYS A 484 -8.68 33.59 45.15
C CYS A 484 -7.25 33.05 45.15
N HIS A 485 -6.32 33.65 44.41
CA HIS A 485 -4.91 33.24 44.46
C HIS A 485 -4.31 33.45 45.85
N ALA A 486 -4.68 34.55 46.50
CA ALA A 486 -4.24 34.92 47.85
C ALA A 486 -5.14 34.35 48.96
N ALA A 487 -6.22 33.63 48.61
CA ALA A 487 -7.12 33.04 49.60
C ALA A 487 -6.44 31.85 50.30
N GLN A 488 -6.84 31.59 51.55
CA GLN A 488 -6.41 30.40 52.28
C GLN A 488 -6.83 29.13 51.51
N ARG A 489 -5.93 28.15 51.44
CA ARG A 489 -6.09 26.93 50.66
C ARG A 489 -5.63 25.72 51.45
N HIS A 490 -6.25 24.59 51.17
CA HIS A 490 -5.67 23.30 51.52
C HIS A 490 -4.76 22.84 50.38
N PHE A 491 -3.50 22.54 50.70
CA PHE A 491 -2.54 22.07 49.73
C PHE A 491 -2.52 20.56 49.73
N PHE A 492 -2.91 19.96 48.61
CA PHE A 492 -2.79 18.52 48.42
C PHE A 492 -1.32 18.12 48.23
N PRO A 493 -0.90 16.92 48.67
CA PRO A 493 0.47 16.45 48.49
C PRO A 493 0.88 16.44 47.01
N VAL A 494 2.00 17.09 46.72
CA VAL A 494 2.65 17.11 45.40
C VAL A 494 4.11 16.72 45.57
N PHE A 495 4.70 16.19 44.50
CA PHE A 495 6.10 15.82 44.47
C PHE A 495 7.00 17.02 44.78
N GLN A 496 7.92 16.84 45.73
CA GLN A 496 8.92 17.84 46.08
C GLN A 496 10.31 17.28 45.78
N PRO A 497 10.99 17.77 44.73
CA PRO A 497 12.30 17.26 44.36
C PRO A 497 13.35 17.64 45.42
N SER A 498 14.13 16.65 45.87
CA SER A 498 15.29 16.90 46.75
C SER A 498 16.56 17.30 45.97
N ILE A 499 16.57 17.08 44.65
CA ILE A 499 17.68 17.35 43.73
C ILE A 499 17.18 18.00 42.44
N LYS A 500 18.07 18.66 41.69
CA LYS A 500 17.69 19.36 40.44
C LYS A 500 17.29 18.43 39.30
N GLU A 501 17.82 17.21 39.30
CA GLU A 501 17.55 16.18 38.29
C GLU A 501 16.58 15.15 38.87
N TYR A 502 15.35 15.14 38.37
CA TYR A 502 14.31 14.20 38.77
C TYR A 502 13.53 13.76 37.53
N THR A 503 13.00 12.54 37.56
CA THR A 503 12.38 11.90 36.38
C THR A 503 10.98 11.38 36.68
N ALA A 504 10.21 11.11 35.62
CA ALA A 504 8.95 10.41 35.73
C ALA A 504 9.21 8.95 36.16
N ALA A 505 8.44 8.44 37.14
CA ALA A 505 8.52 7.04 37.54
C ALA A 505 8.09 6.13 36.38
N THR A 506 8.83 5.03 36.16
CA THR A 506 8.47 4.00 35.17
C THR A 506 7.65 2.91 35.87
N LEU A 507 6.34 2.88 35.64
CA LEU A 507 5.45 1.91 36.28
C LEU A 507 5.32 0.66 35.39
N THR A 508 5.84 -0.49 35.84
CA THR A 508 5.70 -1.80 35.17
C THR A 508 4.75 -2.72 35.94
N GLU A 509 4.07 -3.64 35.27
CA GLU A 509 2.89 -4.38 35.80
C GLU A 509 3.18 -5.43 36.90
N ASN A 510 4.42 -5.55 37.41
CA ASN A 510 4.83 -6.67 38.28
C ASN A 510 5.11 -6.32 39.75
N ASP A 511 4.90 -5.09 40.22
CA ASP A 511 5.17 -4.72 41.62
C ASP A 511 4.03 -5.07 42.60
N ASP A 512 2.93 -5.68 42.14
CA ASP A 512 1.83 -6.16 42.99
C ASP A 512 2.11 -7.51 43.68
N ALA A 513 3.34 -8.03 43.63
CA ALA A 513 3.69 -9.32 44.24
C ALA A 513 5.08 -9.34 44.91
N VAL A 514 5.27 -8.58 46.00
CA VAL A 514 6.25 -8.93 47.05
C VAL A 514 5.57 -8.83 48.42
N LEU A 515 4.64 -9.75 48.65
CA LEU A 515 4.38 -10.28 49.99
C LEU A 515 4.74 -11.77 49.91
N SER A 516 6.04 -12.06 49.98
CA SER A 516 6.52 -13.42 50.20
C SER A 516 6.22 -13.79 51.66
N ASP A 517 5.22 -14.66 51.79
CA ASP A 517 4.96 -15.51 52.94
C ASP A 517 6.21 -16.37 53.24
N GLU A 518 7.12 -15.86 54.06
CA GLU A 518 8.11 -16.70 54.74
C GLU A 518 7.57 -17.04 56.14
N ARG A 519 7.05 -18.27 56.26
CA ARG A 519 6.87 -18.92 57.56
C ARG A 519 8.24 -19.12 58.21
N GLY A 520 8.59 -18.18 59.08
CA GLY A 520 9.64 -18.27 60.09
C GLY A 520 9.04 -17.94 61.45
N ASP A 521 9.21 -18.86 62.39
CA ASP A 521 8.62 -18.89 63.72
C ASP A 521 9.06 -17.71 64.63
N LEU A 522 8.18 -17.31 65.56
CA LEU A 522 8.37 -16.57 66.83
C LEU A 522 8.07 -15.05 66.97
N THR A 523 7.16 -14.81 67.94
CA THR A 523 6.82 -13.62 68.77
C THR A 523 5.75 -12.62 68.29
N PRO A 524 4.72 -12.33 69.11
CA PRO A 524 3.74 -11.28 68.85
C PRO A 524 4.16 -10.01 69.61
N ASP A 525 4.60 -8.97 68.91
CA ASP A 525 4.52 -7.55 69.33
C ASP A 525 5.40 -6.69 68.41
N LEU A 526 4.86 -6.21 67.29
CA LEU A 526 5.05 -4.83 66.77
C LEU A 526 4.31 -4.62 65.44
N ASP A 527 2.98 -4.45 65.50
CA ASP A 527 2.23 -4.01 64.32
C ASP A 527 2.33 -2.48 64.17
N ARG A 528 3.48 -2.02 63.65
CA ARG A 528 3.65 -0.65 63.15
C ARG A 528 4.04 -0.77 61.68
N SER A 529 3.02 -0.79 60.82
CA SER A 529 3.13 -0.71 59.37
C SER A 529 4.19 0.33 58.96
N LEU A 530 5.28 -0.12 58.33
CA LEU A 530 6.29 0.74 57.72
C LEU A 530 5.65 1.49 56.54
N VAL A 531 5.16 2.71 56.79
CA VAL A 531 4.65 3.61 55.73
C VAL A 531 5.83 3.98 54.83
N ARG A 532 5.80 3.56 53.57
CA ARG A 532 6.82 3.92 52.56
C ARG A 532 6.86 5.45 52.42
N GLN A 533 8.04 6.05 52.62
CA GLN A 533 8.23 7.50 52.49
C GLN A 533 8.01 7.96 51.04
N ALA A 534 7.56 9.20 50.87
CA ALA A 534 7.35 9.77 49.54
C ALA A 534 8.67 9.89 48.76
N SER A 535 8.65 9.53 47.47
CA SER A 535 9.80 9.65 46.58
C SER A 535 10.17 11.12 46.39
N THR A 536 11.49 11.41 46.41
CA THR A 536 12.05 12.75 46.21
C THR A 536 12.85 12.89 44.92
N THR A 537 13.00 11.79 44.16
CA THR A 537 13.73 11.73 42.88
C THR A 537 12.82 11.36 41.70
N GLU A 538 11.68 10.73 41.95
CA GLU A 538 10.73 10.32 40.91
C GLU A 538 9.31 10.81 41.22
N TYR A 539 8.62 11.33 40.19
CA TYR A 539 7.24 11.80 40.30
C TYR A 539 6.26 10.89 39.56
N LEU A 540 5.00 10.92 40.00
CA LEU A 540 3.89 10.25 39.34
C LEU A 540 3.54 10.98 38.03
N PRO A 541 3.62 10.34 36.84
CA PRO A 541 3.38 11.01 35.56
C PRO A 541 1.93 11.49 35.38
N GLY A 542 0.97 10.70 35.87
CA GLY A 542 -0.45 10.99 35.84
C GLY A 542 -0.98 11.63 37.13
N MET A 543 -2.30 11.62 37.29
CA MET A 543 -2.95 12.02 38.53
C MET A 543 -2.99 10.88 39.55
N LEU A 544 -3.12 11.23 40.82
CA LEU A 544 -3.21 10.27 41.92
C LEU A 544 -4.51 9.45 41.85
N THR A 545 -4.38 8.14 41.95
CA THR A 545 -5.47 7.16 41.98
C THR A 545 -5.36 6.26 43.21
N LEU A 546 -6.44 5.54 43.55
CA LEU A 546 -6.41 4.52 44.61
C LEU A 546 -5.49 3.33 44.28
N SER A 547 -5.14 3.14 43.00
CA SER A 547 -4.21 2.11 42.53
C SER A 547 -2.79 2.64 42.31
N SER A 548 -2.52 3.90 42.67
CA SER A 548 -1.17 4.48 42.51
C SER A 548 -0.21 3.89 43.56
N PRO A 549 1.07 3.64 43.20
CA PRO A 549 2.04 3.11 44.15
C PRO A 549 2.22 4.05 45.36
N PRO A 550 2.33 3.49 46.58
CA PRO A 550 2.50 4.30 47.79
C PRO A 550 3.81 5.09 47.73
N GLY A 551 3.72 6.39 48.01
CA GLY A 551 4.88 7.29 48.05
C GLY A 551 5.18 8.04 46.74
N LEU A 552 4.51 7.75 45.62
CA LEU A 552 4.64 8.54 44.39
C LEU A 552 3.57 9.63 44.32
N LEU A 553 3.99 10.88 44.11
CA LEU A 553 3.11 12.05 44.07
C LEU A 553 3.21 12.78 42.71
N PRO A 554 2.15 13.45 42.25
CA PRO A 554 2.18 14.21 41.00
C PRO A 554 2.97 15.52 41.15
N CYS A 555 3.56 16.02 40.05
CA CYS A 555 4.29 17.29 40.02
C CYS A 555 3.44 18.53 40.33
N TYR A 556 2.13 18.45 40.15
CA TYR A 556 1.18 19.53 40.41
C TYR A 556 -0.16 18.95 40.85
N SER A 557 -0.89 19.71 41.66
CA SER A 557 -2.25 19.32 42.06
C SER A 557 -3.23 19.66 40.95
N SER A 558 -3.96 18.65 40.47
CA SER A 558 -5.11 18.83 39.57
C SER A 558 -6.39 19.24 40.32
N TRP A 559 -6.37 19.14 41.65
CA TRP A 559 -7.45 19.51 42.56
C TRP A 559 -7.13 20.83 43.26
N SER A 560 -8.15 21.60 43.63
CA SER A 560 -7.96 22.84 44.40
C SER A 560 -9.05 22.96 45.46
N LEU A 561 -8.68 23.23 46.71
CA LEU A 561 -9.62 23.43 47.82
C LEU A 561 -9.36 24.80 48.45
N VAL A 562 -10.29 25.72 48.22
CA VAL A 562 -10.18 27.14 48.56
C VAL A 562 -11.15 27.49 49.69
N TYR A 563 -10.65 28.16 50.71
CA TYR A 563 -11.45 28.83 51.73
C TYR A 563 -11.95 30.16 51.18
N LEU A 564 -13.26 30.29 50.97
CA LEU A 564 -13.87 31.53 50.47
C LEU A 564 -14.05 32.59 51.55
N GLY A 565 -14.15 32.18 52.82
CA GLY A 565 -14.44 33.05 53.95
C GLY A 565 -15.40 32.42 54.96
N PRO A 566 -16.00 33.22 55.86
CA PRO A 566 -16.91 32.72 56.88
C PRO A 566 -18.21 32.17 56.27
N SER A 567 -18.86 31.24 56.98
CA SER A 567 -20.14 30.63 56.62
C SER A 567 -21.26 31.64 56.33
N SER A 568 -21.18 32.85 56.90
CA SER A 568 -22.12 33.96 56.66
C SER A 568 -22.08 34.52 55.24
N LEU A 569 -21.07 34.18 54.42
CA LEU A 569 -21.03 34.54 53.01
C LEU A 569 -22.13 33.88 52.19
N TYR A 570 -22.69 32.77 52.67
CA TYR A 570 -23.84 32.12 52.07
C TYR A 570 -25.11 32.39 52.87
N SER A 571 -26.17 32.84 52.19
CA SER A 571 -27.50 33.00 52.76
C SER A 571 -28.48 32.12 51.99
N HIS A 572 -29.14 31.20 52.70
CA HIS A 572 -30.11 30.26 52.10
C HIS A 572 -31.33 30.94 51.48
N ASN A 573 -31.64 32.18 51.86
CA ASN A 573 -32.74 32.96 51.29
C ASN A 573 -32.33 33.68 49.99
N LEU A 574 -31.06 34.05 49.85
CA LEU A 574 -30.55 34.84 48.72
C LEU A 574 -29.81 33.98 47.68
N GLY A 575 -29.30 32.82 48.07
CA GLY A 575 -28.43 32.00 47.22
C GLY A 575 -27.06 32.64 47.03
N LEU A 576 -26.35 32.22 45.98
CA LEU A 576 -25.07 32.79 45.56
C LEU A 576 -25.32 34.02 44.67
N SER A 577 -24.75 35.17 45.02
CA SER A 577 -24.97 36.39 44.23
C SER A 577 -24.26 36.31 42.87
N GLU A 578 -24.93 36.78 41.82
CA GLU A 578 -24.36 36.82 40.47
C GLU A 578 -23.11 37.71 40.38
N SER A 579 -23.06 38.79 41.17
CA SER A 579 -21.91 39.70 41.27
C SER A 579 -20.63 39.01 41.75
N HIS A 580 -20.75 37.97 42.59
CA HIS A 580 -19.62 37.22 43.10
C HIS A 580 -19.45 35.88 42.40
N HIS A 581 -20.52 35.31 41.85
CA HIS A 581 -20.49 34.01 41.19
C HIS A 581 -21.23 34.10 39.84
N PRO A 582 -20.56 34.60 38.78
CA PRO A 582 -21.20 34.81 37.49
C PRO A 582 -21.43 33.50 36.74
N GLY A 583 -22.40 33.51 35.81
CA GLY A 583 -22.64 32.41 34.87
C GLY A 583 -23.65 31.34 35.31
N PHE A 584 -24.23 31.46 36.49
CA PHE A 584 -25.30 30.54 36.90
C PHE A 584 -26.57 30.72 36.05
N VAL A 585 -27.15 29.61 35.61
CA VAL A 585 -28.47 29.60 34.99
C VAL A 585 -29.50 30.05 36.03
N ASN A 586 -30.46 30.88 35.59
CA ASN A 586 -31.48 31.45 36.46
C ASN A 586 -32.09 30.41 37.41
N SER A 587 -32.15 30.75 38.70
CA SER A 587 -32.74 29.94 39.77
C SER A 587 -31.98 28.66 40.15
N THR A 588 -30.74 28.48 39.70
CA THR A 588 -29.92 27.28 40.01
C THR A 588 -28.75 27.53 40.98
N ASN A 589 -28.60 28.76 41.46
CA ASN A 589 -27.48 29.29 42.25
C ASN A 589 -27.65 29.11 43.77
N TYR A 590 -28.26 28.00 44.21
CA TYR A 590 -28.53 27.72 45.62
C TYR A 590 -27.77 26.48 46.10
N LEU A 591 -27.48 26.39 47.40
CA LEU A 591 -26.94 25.20 48.05
C LEU A 591 -28.05 24.45 48.78
N LEU A 592 -27.95 23.12 48.82
CA LEU A 592 -28.94 22.25 49.44
C LEU A 592 -28.68 22.15 50.95
N PRO A 593 -29.71 22.31 51.80
CA PRO A 593 -29.60 22.02 53.23
C PRO A 593 -29.49 20.51 53.45
N TRP A 594 -28.51 20.09 54.23
CA TRP A 594 -28.28 18.70 54.64
C TRP A 594 -28.28 18.62 56.17
N ASP A 595 -29.33 18.03 56.72
CA ASP A 595 -29.49 17.81 58.16
C ASP A 595 -28.87 16.46 58.54
N VAL A 596 -27.81 16.48 59.35
CA VAL A 596 -27.05 15.29 59.76
C VAL A 596 -27.21 15.07 61.25
N THR A 597 -27.56 13.84 61.65
CA THR A 597 -27.66 13.45 63.06
C THR A 597 -26.31 12.93 63.55
N VAL A 598 -25.72 13.59 64.55
CA VAL A 598 -24.45 13.21 65.16
C VAL A 598 -24.72 12.54 66.51
N TYR A 599 -24.03 11.43 66.77
CA TYR A 599 -24.13 10.65 68.01
C TYR A 599 -22.98 10.99 68.94
N SER A 600 -23.28 11.43 70.16
CA SER A 600 -22.26 11.86 71.13
C SER A 600 -21.81 10.72 72.05
N LYS A 601 -20.50 10.54 72.22
CA LYS A 601 -19.93 9.59 73.20
C LYS A 601 -20.06 10.16 74.62
N GLY A 602 -20.98 9.61 75.43
CA GLY A 602 -21.27 10.12 76.78
C GLY A 602 -20.06 10.09 77.73
N ARG A 603 -19.73 11.24 78.35
CA ARG A 603 -18.78 11.36 79.48
C ARG A 603 -19.32 10.63 80.73
N THR A 604 -18.48 9.81 81.35
CA THR A 604 -18.71 9.12 82.63
C THR A 604 -18.94 10.12 83.77
N SER A 605 -20.06 9.99 84.50
CA SER A 605 -20.40 10.88 85.63
C SER A 605 -19.79 10.40 86.96
N TRP A 606 -19.15 11.30 87.71
CA TRP A 606 -18.81 11.12 89.13
C TRP A 606 -20.04 11.42 90.03
N PRO A 607 -20.21 10.75 91.19
CA PRO A 607 -21.43 10.88 91.98
C PRO A 607 -21.38 12.08 92.94
N GLN A 608 -22.40 12.95 92.89
CA GLN A 608 -22.67 13.91 93.98
C GLN A 608 -23.89 13.53 94.80
N LEU A 609 -23.65 13.52 96.10
CA LEU A 609 -24.55 13.32 97.23
C LEU A 609 -25.53 14.50 97.35
N SER A 610 -26.84 14.26 97.29
CA SER A 610 -27.80 15.14 97.98
C SER A 610 -29.08 14.40 98.36
N LYS A 611 -29.46 14.59 99.63
CA LYS A 611 -30.67 14.10 100.27
C LYS A 611 -31.84 15.00 99.85
N HIS A 612 -32.93 14.43 99.34
CA HIS A 612 -34.30 14.70 99.79
C HIS A 612 -35.29 13.80 99.03
N SER A 613 -36.16 13.14 99.82
CA SER A 613 -37.25 12.28 99.37
C SER A 613 -38.46 13.12 98.95
N SER A 614 -39.00 12.86 97.76
CA SER A 614 -40.45 12.89 97.53
C SER A 614 -40.83 12.07 96.29
N ARG A 615 -41.99 11.41 96.39
CA ARG A 615 -42.50 10.35 95.53
C ARG A 615 -42.87 10.85 94.12
N GLY A 616 -42.45 10.14 93.08
CA GLY A 616 -43.10 10.23 91.76
C GLY A 616 -42.34 9.56 90.61
N ARG A 617 -42.93 8.46 90.08
CA ARG A 617 -42.62 7.76 88.80
C ARG A 617 -41.15 7.45 88.46
N ARG A 618 -40.83 6.14 88.43
CA ARG A 618 -39.67 5.60 87.69
C ARG A 618 -39.72 6.03 86.21
N PRO A 619 -38.73 6.76 85.67
CA PRO A 619 -38.50 6.79 84.24
C PRO A 619 -37.80 5.48 83.84
N ARG A 620 -38.26 4.86 82.76
CA ARG A 620 -37.53 3.79 82.06
C ARG A 620 -36.15 4.35 81.68
N ALA A 621 -35.09 3.67 82.10
CA ALA A 621 -33.75 3.95 81.61
C ALA A 621 -33.71 3.62 80.11
N SER A 622 -33.82 4.64 79.26
CA SER A 622 -33.46 4.57 77.85
C SER A 622 -31.96 4.74 77.77
N ASN A 623 -31.24 3.67 77.43
CA ASN A 623 -29.81 3.69 77.15
C ASN A 623 -29.55 4.31 75.75
N SER A 624 -30.12 5.48 75.48
CA SER A 624 -29.97 6.19 74.20
C SER A 624 -28.83 7.20 74.31
N MET A 625 -27.77 6.99 73.53
CA MET A 625 -26.71 7.97 73.30
C MET A 625 -27.32 9.35 72.99
N PRO A 626 -26.82 10.46 73.56
CA PRO A 626 -27.27 11.79 73.20
C PRO A 626 -27.02 12.07 71.71
N GLN A 627 -28.06 12.46 70.98
CA GLN A 627 -28.00 12.78 69.54
C GLN A 627 -28.38 14.24 69.32
N PHE A 628 -27.69 14.93 68.41
CA PHE A 628 -28.08 16.27 67.96
C PHE A 628 -27.97 16.38 66.44
N THR A 629 -28.88 17.15 65.83
CA THR A 629 -28.92 17.37 64.38
C THR A 629 -28.22 18.67 64.02
N VAL A 630 -27.35 18.63 63.01
CA VAL A 630 -26.64 19.81 62.49
C VAL A 630 -26.97 20.01 61.02
N LYS A 631 -27.16 21.27 60.63
CA LYS A 631 -27.45 21.67 59.25
C LYS A 631 -26.20 22.15 58.54
N VAL A 632 -25.79 21.44 57.49
CA VAL A 632 -24.69 21.79 56.59
C VAL A 632 -25.29 22.19 55.25
N PHE A 633 -24.70 23.13 54.51
CA PHE A 633 -25.13 23.40 53.13
C PHE A 633 -24.11 22.87 52.13
N ILE A 634 -24.57 22.09 51.16
CA ILE A 634 -23.74 21.43 50.16
C ILE A 634 -24.26 21.68 48.73
N GLY A 635 -23.35 21.72 47.75
CA GLY A 635 -23.70 21.90 46.35
C GLY A 635 -22.71 21.25 45.40
N VAL A 636 -23.23 20.75 44.27
CA VAL A 636 -22.49 20.07 43.20
C VAL A 636 -22.68 20.86 41.91
N GLU A 637 -21.63 21.56 41.47
CA GLU A 637 -21.68 22.56 40.41
C GLU A 637 -21.17 22.00 39.07
N TYR A 638 -22.02 22.14 38.05
CA TYR A 638 -21.71 21.76 36.67
C TYR A 638 -21.40 22.99 35.83
N GLU A 639 -20.44 22.88 34.94
CA GLU A 639 -19.98 23.94 34.04
C GLU A 639 -19.94 23.41 32.60
N CYS A 640 -20.55 24.14 31.65
CA CYS A 640 -20.49 23.77 30.23
C CYS A 640 -19.43 24.59 29.47
N PRO A 641 -19.04 24.19 28.24
CA PRO A 641 -18.03 24.89 27.44
C PRO A 641 -18.31 26.37 27.14
N ARG A 642 -19.56 26.82 27.29
CA ARG A 642 -19.98 28.23 27.16
C ARG A 642 -19.95 29.02 28.48
N GLY A 643 -19.52 28.40 29.57
CA GLY A 643 -19.46 29.03 30.89
C GLY A 643 -20.79 29.11 31.64
N HIS A 644 -21.85 28.43 31.17
CA HIS A 644 -23.08 28.30 31.96
C HIS A 644 -22.86 27.33 33.11
N ARG A 645 -23.37 27.70 34.28
CA ARG A 645 -23.21 26.96 35.54
C ARG A 645 -24.56 26.61 36.14
N PHE A 646 -24.67 25.48 36.81
CA PHE A 646 -25.88 25.10 37.54
C PHE A 646 -25.58 24.04 38.59
N MET A 647 -26.41 23.99 39.62
CA MET A 647 -26.34 22.95 40.66
C MET A 647 -27.31 21.80 40.36
N LEU A 648 -26.96 20.58 40.73
CA LEU A 648 -27.92 19.47 40.79
C LEU A 648 -28.52 19.30 42.20
N ALA A 649 -29.79 18.91 42.25
CA ALA A 649 -30.52 18.53 43.47
C ALA A 649 -30.48 17.02 43.74
N ALA A 650 -30.29 16.22 42.69
CA ALA A 650 -30.13 14.77 42.70
C ALA A 650 -29.38 14.34 41.42
N PRO A 651 -28.91 13.09 41.29
CA PRO A 651 -28.17 12.62 40.11
C PRO A 651 -28.86 12.88 38.76
N ASP A 652 -30.19 12.92 38.76
CA ASP A 652 -31.05 13.08 37.58
C ASP A 652 -31.76 14.45 37.51
N LYS A 653 -31.57 15.33 38.50
CA LYS A 653 -32.40 16.54 38.67
C LYS A 653 -31.57 17.81 38.88
N VAL A 654 -31.77 18.79 38.00
CA VAL A 654 -31.23 20.16 38.18
C VAL A 654 -31.95 20.87 39.32
N LEU A 655 -31.19 21.54 40.19
CA LEU A 655 -31.72 22.36 41.28
C LEU A 655 -32.40 23.61 40.72
N ARG A 656 -33.66 23.85 41.13
CA ARG A 656 -34.39 25.08 40.82
C ARG A 656 -35.08 25.61 42.07
N ALA A 657 -34.75 26.82 42.49
CA ALA A 657 -35.40 27.51 43.60
C ALA A 657 -35.85 28.92 43.17
N ALA A 658 -37.07 29.31 43.56
CA ALA A 658 -37.57 30.64 43.24
C ALA A 658 -36.78 31.71 44.04
N PRO A 659 -36.49 32.88 43.47
CA PRO A 659 -35.80 33.96 44.18
C PRO A 659 -36.52 34.31 45.51
N GLY A 660 -35.77 34.35 46.61
CA GLY A 660 -36.33 34.63 47.95
C GLY A 660 -37.11 33.49 48.60
N SER A 661 -37.18 32.30 47.97
CA SER A 661 -37.82 31.11 48.54
C SER A 661 -36.83 30.14 49.19
N ILE A 662 -37.30 29.38 50.17
CA ILE A 662 -36.52 28.31 50.81
C ILE A 662 -36.41 27.13 49.83
N VAL A 663 -35.19 26.61 49.66
CA VAL A 663 -34.91 25.41 48.87
C VAL A 663 -35.66 24.21 49.48
N LYS A 664 -36.55 23.59 48.70
CA LYS A 664 -37.37 22.45 49.15
C LYS A 664 -36.64 21.11 49.10
N ASP A 665 -35.67 20.99 48.19
CA ASP A 665 -34.86 19.79 48.03
C ASP A 665 -33.79 19.69 49.13
N THR A 666 -33.57 18.48 49.65
CA THR A 666 -32.57 18.21 50.71
C THR A 666 -31.26 17.71 50.12
N GLY A 667 -30.13 18.05 50.74
CA GLY A 667 -28.79 17.61 50.32
C GLY A 667 -28.51 16.11 50.51
N HIS A 668 -29.37 15.39 51.23
CA HIS A 668 -29.22 13.95 51.49
C HIS A 668 -29.01 13.12 50.20
N LYS A 669 -29.76 13.42 49.13
CA LYS A 669 -29.62 12.70 47.85
C LYS A 669 -28.24 12.85 47.22
N ILE A 670 -27.65 14.05 47.25
CA ILE A 670 -26.32 14.28 46.67
C ILE A 670 -25.19 13.78 47.58
N ALA A 671 -25.46 13.56 48.87
CA ALA A 671 -24.48 13.03 49.80
C ALA A 671 -24.37 11.50 49.74
N GLU A 672 -25.49 10.80 49.52
CA GLU A 672 -25.56 9.33 49.56
C GLU A 672 -25.59 8.65 48.19
N SER A 673 -25.81 9.41 47.11
CA SER A 673 -25.83 8.86 45.75
C SER A 673 -24.56 9.20 44.97
N ASP A 674 -24.21 8.33 44.02
CA ASP A 674 -23.21 8.66 43.00
C ASP A 674 -23.75 9.80 42.11
N MET A 675 -22.93 10.82 41.87
CA MET A 675 -23.28 11.95 41.01
C MET A 675 -22.63 11.80 39.64
N PRO A 676 -23.34 12.03 38.52
CA PRO A 676 -22.74 11.90 37.19
C PRO A 676 -21.65 12.96 37.00
N LEU A 677 -20.51 12.59 36.40
CA LEU A 677 -19.46 13.56 36.10
C LEU A 677 -19.87 14.51 34.97
N TYR A 678 -20.75 14.04 34.07
CA TYR A 678 -21.25 14.79 32.90
C TYR A 678 -22.78 14.84 32.90
N PHE A 679 -23.36 16.01 32.64
CA PHE A 679 -24.80 16.23 32.64
C PHE A 679 -25.23 17.20 31.53
N PRO A 680 -26.38 17.01 30.86
CA PRO A 680 -26.85 17.92 29.81
C PRO A 680 -27.14 19.32 30.36
N CYS A 681 -26.50 20.34 29.78
CA CYS A 681 -26.68 21.73 30.16
C CYS A 681 -28.11 22.22 29.87
N PRO A 682 -28.80 22.89 30.81
CA PRO A 682 -30.16 23.39 30.63
C PRO A 682 -30.23 24.68 29.78
N CYS A 683 -29.29 24.89 28.87
CA CYS A 683 -29.28 26.05 27.99
C CYS A 683 -30.33 25.90 26.88
N ARG A 684 -30.91 27.02 26.41
CA ARG A 684 -31.92 27.02 25.34
C ARG A 684 -31.27 26.79 23.97
N GLN A 685 -31.00 25.54 23.61
CA GLN A 685 -30.51 25.13 22.27
C GLN A 685 -31.20 23.82 21.81
N SER A 686 -31.21 23.57 20.50
CA SER A 686 -31.80 22.37 19.89
C SER A 686 -31.06 21.07 20.25
N LYS A 687 -29.78 21.16 20.63
CA LYS A 687 -29.00 20.08 21.24
C LYS A 687 -28.33 20.62 22.51
N PRO A 688 -28.60 20.04 23.71
CA PRO A 688 -27.95 20.49 24.94
C PRO A 688 -26.46 20.14 24.89
N LEU A 689 -25.61 21.11 25.24
CA LEU A 689 -24.18 20.88 25.44
C LEU A 689 -23.97 20.03 26.70
N THR A 690 -22.96 19.17 26.73
CA THR A 690 -22.56 18.50 27.96
C THR A 690 -21.90 19.50 28.91
N ALA A 691 -22.31 19.48 30.18
CA ALA A 691 -21.66 20.19 31.28
C ALA A 691 -20.93 19.17 32.16
N GLN A 692 -19.77 19.54 32.69
CA GLN A 692 -18.96 18.70 33.56
C GLN A 692 -19.09 19.18 35.01
N LEU A 693 -19.11 18.25 35.97
CA LEU A 693 -19.02 18.54 37.39
C LEU A 693 -17.63 19.12 37.70
N MET A 694 -17.59 20.42 38.01
CA MET A 694 -16.35 21.17 38.19
C MET A 694 -16.11 21.62 39.62
N ARG A 695 -17.14 21.82 40.46
CA ARG A 695 -16.95 22.31 41.84
C ARG A 695 -17.89 21.66 42.86
N LEU A 696 -17.39 21.50 44.09
CA LEU A 696 -18.16 21.14 45.28
C LEU A 696 -18.15 22.33 46.24
N HIS A 697 -19.32 22.67 46.75
CA HIS A 697 -19.52 23.76 47.70
C HIS A 697 -19.88 23.19 49.06
N VAL A 698 -19.22 23.63 50.12
CA VAL A 698 -19.53 23.22 51.50
C VAL A 698 -19.52 24.42 52.43
N VAL A 699 -20.64 24.67 53.09
CA VAL A 699 -20.76 25.66 54.17
C VAL A 699 -20.89 24.92 55.48
N THR A 700 -19.84 25.00 56.29
CA THR A 700 -19.76 24.31 57.58
C THR A 700 -20.54 25.08 58.66
N PRO A 701 -21.17 24.37 59.61
CA PRO A 701 -22.01 24.94 60.65
C PRO A 701 -21.18 25.62 61.74
N LYS A 702 -21.87 26.36 62.62
CA LYS A 702 -21.27 26.90 63.86
C LYS A 702 -21.14 25.88 64.98
N SER A 703 -21.85 24.76 64.89
CA SER A 703 -21.80 23.66 65.86
C SER A 703 -20.42 22.97 65.83
N LEU A 704 -19.99 22.42 66.97
CA LEU A 704 -18.72 21.70 67.12
C LEU A 704 -18.78 20.32 66.45
N VAL A 705 -18.65 20.30 65.12
CA VAL A 705 -18.58 19.09 64.29
C VAL A 705 -17.43 19.20 63.28
N HIS A 706 -16.82 18.07 62.94
CA HIS A 706 -15.87 17.97 61.84
C HIS A 706 -16.64 17.67 60.55
N CYS A 707 -16.66 18.63 59.62
CA CYS A 707 -17.11 18.37 58.25
C CYS A 707 -15.91 17.91 57.42
N THR A 708 -16.06 16.84 56.64
CA THR A 708 -14.98 16.28 55.82
C THR A 708 -15.37 16.18 54.35
N LEU A 709 -14.35 16.25 53.48
CA LEU A 709 -14.46 16.03 52.03
C LEU A 709 -13.56 14.88 51.59
N ASN A 710 -14.13 13.91 50.86
CA ASN A 710 -13.43 12.74 50.32
C ASN A 710 -13.90 12.41 48.90
N PRO A 711 -13.65 13.28 47.90
CA PRO A 711 -14.12 13.03 46.55
C PRO A 711 -13.33 11.88 45.91
N LYS A 712 -14.09 10.96 45.31
CA LYS A 712 -13.57 9.82 44.56
C LYS A 712 -14.24 9.81 43.19
N VAL A 713 -13.47 10.03 42.12
CA VAL A 713 -14.03 10.13 40.77
C VAL A 713 -13.61 8.91 39.95
N GLN A 714 -14.60 8.27 39.34
CA GLN A 714 -14.39 7.20 38.37
C GLN A 714 -14.82 7.72 36.98
N PRO A 715 -13.88 7.99 36.06
CA PRO A 715 -14.18 8.64 34.78
C PRO A 715 -14.80 7.70 33.74
N ALA A 716 -14.76 6.38 33.94
CA ALA A 716 -15.51 5.40 33.16
C ALA A 716 -15.68 4.11 33.97
N GLN A 717 -16.66 3.27 33.63
CA GLN A 717 -16.78 1.95 34.24
C GLN A 717 -15.49 1.14 34.05
N GLY A 718 -14.91 0.66 35.15
CA GLY A 718 -13.64 -0.08 35.14
C GLY A 718 -12.37 0.79 35.17
N ALA A 719 -12.50 2.12 35.01
CA ALA A 719 -11.38 3.05 35.15
C ALA A 719 -10.91 3.17 36.61
N PRO A 720 -9.63 3.52 36.84
CA PRO A 720 -9.11 3.79 38.17
C PRO A 720 -9.85 4.93 38.85
N ILE A 721 -9.91 4.87 40.17
CA ILE A 721 -10.59 5.88 40.99
C ILE A 721 -9.59 6.98 41.35
N PHE A 722 -9.83 8.19 40.85
CA PHE A 722 -9.02 9.37 41.08
C PHE A 722 -9.36 10.02 42.41
N VAL A 723 -8.31 10.39 43.16
CA VAL A 723 -8.43 10.98 44.50
C VAL A 723 -7.49 12.17 44.66
N PRO A 724 -7.84 13.13 45.55
CA PRO A 724 -6.97 14.27 45.83
C PRO A 724 -5.85 13.94 46.82
N SER A 725 -6.01 12.93 47.68
CA SER A 725 -5.01 12.44 48.63
C SER A 725 -5.32 11.00 49.04
N VAL A 726 -4.29 10.24 49.44
CA VAL A 726 -4.40 8.89 50.02
C VAL A 726 -4.52 8.89 51.54
N GLU A 727 -4.30 10.05 52.19
CA GLU A 727 -4.29 10.21 53.66
C GLU A 727 -5.70 10.23 54.29
N GLY A 728 -6.75 10.06 53.48
CA GLY A 728 -8.14 10.01 53.92
C GLY A 728 -8.90 11.35 53.74
N PRO A 729 -10.10 11.47 54.35
CA PRO A 729 -10.97 12.64 54.19
C PRO A 729 -10.33 13.94 54.69
N THR A 730 -10.41 15.01 53.91
CA THR A 730 -9.91 16.34 54.30
C THR A 730 -10.88 17.02 55.27
N VAL A 731 -10.40 17.38 56.46
CA VAL A 731 -11.20 18.09 57.48
C VAL A 731 -11.32 19.57 57.16
N LEU A 732 -12.53 20.09 57.17
CA LEU A 732 -12.84 21.51 56.93
C LEU A 732 -12.94 22.29 58.24
N SER A 733 -12.52 23.55 58.20
CA SER A 733 -12.67 24.46 59.34
C SER A 733 -14.15 24.73 59.64
N GLN A 734 -14.47 24.98 60.91
CA GLN A 734 -15.82 25.30 61.36
C GLN A 734 -16.26 26.70 60.91
N SER A 735 -17.57 26.94 60.83
CA SER A 735 -18.17 28.23 60.48
C SER A 735 -17.60 28.85 59.18
N ALA A 736 -17.29 28.03 58.18
CA ALA A 736 -16.54 28.40 56.98
C ALA A 736 -17.30 28.06 55.70
N TYR A 737 -16.95 28.72 54.60
CA TYR A 737 -17.37 28.37 53.25
C TYR A 737 -16.15 27.91 52.43
N TRP A 738 -16.16 26.64 52.04
CA TRP A 738 -15.14 26.00 51.21
C TRP A 738 -15.67 25.66 49.81
N VAL A 739 -14.80 25.79 48.81
CA VAL A 739 -15.06 25.35 47.44
C VAL A 739 -13.92 24.46 46.97
N MET A 740 -14.28 23.26 46.51
CA MET A 740 -13.35 22.32 45.92
C MET A 740 -13.55 22.26 44.41
N ARG A 741 -12.52 22.58 43.63
CA ARG A 741 -12.53 22.43 42.17
C ARG A 741 -11.98 21.06 41.78
N LEU A 742 -12.76 20.35 40.96
CA LEU A 742 -12.40 19.07 40.38
C LEU A 742 -11.52 19.25 39.13
N PRO A 743 -10.73 18.22 38.77
CA PRO A 743 -10.00 18.16 37.50
C PRO A 743 -10.92 18.29 36.29
N TYR A 744 -10.45 18.97 35.25
CA TYR A 744 -11.13 19.05 33.96
C TYR A 744 -10.85 17.81 33.11
N ALA A 745 -9.57 17.40 33.01
CA ALA A 745 -9.17 16.17 32.34
C ALA A 745 -8.71 15.13 33.38
N TYR A 746 -9.17 13.89 33.25
CA TYR A 746 -8.74 12.79 34.11
C TYR A 746 -7.73 11.93 33.36
N VAL A 747 -6.50 11.87 33.86
CA VAL A 747 -5.37 11.25 33.16
C VAL A 747 -4.61 10.39 34.17
N SER A 748 -4.58 9.08 33.93
CA SER A 748 -3.72 8.17 34.69
C SER A 748 -2.32 8.12 34.06
N ASP A 749 -1.43 7.33 34.65
CA ASP A 749 -0.15 6.93 34.08
C ASP A 749 -0.28 6.21 32.73
N LYS A 750 -1.36 5.44 32.53
CA LYS A 750 -1.60 4.65 31.32
C LYS A 750 -2.32 5.42 30.21
N GLU A 751 -3.40 6.13 30.53
CA GLU A 751 -4.28 6.73 29.53
C GLU A 751 -5.03 7.98 30.02
N SER A 752 -5.53 8.76 29.06
CA SER A 752 -6.44 9.88 29.29
C SER A 752 -7.88 9.43 29.07
N TYR A 753 -8.78 9.77 29.99
CA TYR A 753 -10.18 9.36 29.92
C TYR A 753 -11.04 10.48 29.31
N PRO A 754 -11.59 10.30 28.10
CA PRO A 754 -12.49 11.28 27.48
C PRO A 754 -13.88 11.27 28.13
N GLU A 755 -14.76 12.16 27.67
CA GLU A 755 -16.15 12.23 28.13
C GLU A 755 -16.85 10.87 28.00
N ASN A 756 -17.40 10.37 29.12
CA ASN A 756 -18.07 9.08 29.18
C ASN A 756 -19.34 9.18 30.05
N ILE A 757 -20.44 8.60 29.57
CA ILE A 757 -21.74 8.65 30.26
C ILE A 757 -21.72 7.88 31.59
N SER A 758 -20.86 6.86 31.72
CA SER A 758 -20.69 6.09 32.96
C SER A 758 -19.81 6.78 34.01
N ALA A 759 -19.25 7.95 33.68
CA ALA A 759 -18.38 8.71 34.57
C ALA A 759 -19.16 9.26 35.77
N ARG A 760 -18.61 9.10 36.97
CA ARG A 760 -19.29 9.45 38.23
C ARG A 760 -18.33 9.89 39.33
N LEU A 761 -18.80 10.82 40.15
CA LEU A 761 -18.31 11.09 41.50
C LEU A 761 -19.02 10.10 42.43
N LEU A 762 -18.25 9.22 43.07
CA LEU A 762 -18.77 8.18 43.95
C LEU A 762 -19.34 8.79 45.24
N SER A 763 -20.40 8.16 45.78
CA SER A 763 -21.01 8.50 47.06
C SER A 763 -20.02 8.49 48.24
N GLY A 764 -20.39 9.15 49.35
CA GLY A 764 -19.52 9.29 50.53
C GLY A 764 -18.51 10.43 50.44
N VAL A 765 -18.78 11.42 49.56
CA VAL A 765 -17.93 12.61 49.39
C VAL A 765 -17.97 13.53 50.60
N PHE A 766 -19.14 13.70 51.20
CA PHE A 766 -19.36 14.59 52.34
C PHE A 766 -19.49 13.77 53.62
N GLY A 767 -18.77 14.14 54.67
CA GLY A 767 -18.86 13.52 55.99
C GLY A 767 -19.06 14.54 57.11
N VAL A 768 -19.73 14.12 58.19
CA VAL A 768 -19.88 14.91 59.42
C VAL A 768 -19.67 13.99 60.62
N SER A 769 -18.73 14.35 61.51
CA SER A 769 -18.47 13.63 62.76
C SER A 769 -18.37 14.58 63.96
N GLU A 770 -18.48 14.06 65.18
CA GLU A 770 -18.23 14.84 66.40
C GLU A 770 -16.74 15.25 66.47
N VAL A 771 -16.47 16.42 67.07
CA VAL A 771 -15.10 16.84 67.42
C VAL A 771 -14.73 16.09 68.70
N GLU A 772 -13.66 15.29 68.67
CA GLU A 772 -13.17 14.57 69.86
C GLU A 772 -12.72 15.50 70.99
#